data_AF-A0A918BFR4-F1
#
_entry.id   AF-A0A918BFR4-F1
#
_cell.length_a   1.000
_cell.length_b   1.000
_cell.length_c   1.000
_cell.angle_alpha   90.00
_cell.angle_beta   90.00
_cell.angle_gamma   90.00
#
_symmetry.space_group_name_H-M   'P 1'
#
loop_
_entity.id
_entity.type
_entity.pdbx_description
1 polymer ?
#
loop_
_entity_poly.entity_id
_entity_poly.type
_entity_poly.pdbx_seq_one_letter_code
_entity_poly.pdbx_strand_id
1 'polypeptide(L)'
;MTATAGNHAAGGRSGGTDMDEGERGQVSADRHRPVRRALAVRAALAAAVAGAVVAGVVALPGGGGPERQTPVAADQPVVTEQQALAAARKTGKKTEVVGLRGERREIFAEPDGSFTAREYTEPVRTLQGGTWVKVDPTLVERADGTWGPKAATVDLAFSAGQAGRPFVTMQRAGREFALSWPYGKLPEPRVDGDTATYAEALPGVDLAVRAEADGFGHLLVVKTPEAAADPRLARLDLGMTADGLKVAEDATGAIVAEDAVVGGTVFQAGKPAMWDSAAVREAAAAKQGPKAVAKALRSAAAGAGQEAAATAAPGPRATPEPALEGPGGGGRVAPLDVEVAGDRLSLIPDRKLLRGEDTVFPVVIDPIQRTTSRTAWTGVMSGIPSEQDWKYSGSAGVGKCPTDYNPVSCNGVGSRRVLFTMPLSFYKGKQIKGATFSARVEHIYSASPTAEPIRLYRIGGKNHTITSSSNWSNTQDDWDDHIGTVDKAISPTSCSSQPNLNFESGESGELTSEIRTAATDGWNAMTLGLRAADESRFAEWKRICGNAFLSIKYNNLPRQIRTADMSTDPGGLCKWGASRPTVDRPPTLKAIASDPDHGNGRTDKVKVEFKVDWTDPTTKEAKSYTYLSRDWLSPTTATKFEHTVKSTIPQNTVIYWSARATDGDGYGPWSSTGDPAQRCEFVYDRTWPGKPLVLSKQYPSDTVYHDGVGTYGTFTFSPNPNDAIPDTDVVKYQYGFNGAALATLTPDKAGGPVSTQWMPTRAGRQVLEVIALDKAGHASSTLYDFLVSEGSPVVAQWNLADPADGTEAHDESGEFSATAGPAVAFGADGPGGKADRAARFDGSADAYLDVSETVLDTTRSFSVSAWVRPTALDRDMTVLSQDGTGEPGFTLGYDATAKAWKFAVPVNDVDSLGEWKAVAAGTTVVKDQWVLLTGVYDAQKSGGPELRLYINKESKWTAQRRSAWKSYGPLQIGRATAKSGYRDHFTGDLAEVRVFDRVLPAAQVAELMTVKPDRRGYWQLDEAAGGASAESGGGQALTLAGNASVYRPADPLFDIAALVGDGNLVLDGDGDYASTATAPVTGTGSFTVSARAQLTSLDPEKSQTVLSLPGAHANRVQVRYQAATQQWELAVARTDAAAPEVVTFTDDQALPDTGGSGQHLAVVYDAFANAIRLYVDGQLVAGAHGDDTTLWSATGGLQVGRSLRGASEYFAGAIDEVRVYGGAADQVAVQQMAALTALPDM
;
A
#
# COMPACT_ATOMS: atom_id res chain seq x y z
N MET A 1 16.18 28.62 52.74
CA MET A 1 17.34 28.60 53.66
C MET A 1 18.61 28.45 52.80
N THR A 2 19.77 28.97 53.25
CA THR A 2 21.15 28.60 52.82
C THR A 2 21.37 28.30 51.32
N ALA A 3 21.92 29.15 50.43
CA ALA A 3 22.74 30.37 50.52
C ALA A 3 24.25 30.20 50.82
N THR A 4 25.08 30.11 49.76
CA THR A 4 26.48 30.59 49.55
C THR A 4 26.92 30.18 48.12
N ALA A 5 27.67 30.90 47.25
CA ALA A 5 28.26 32.24 47.14
C ALA A 5 29.81 32.33 47.16
N GLY A 6 30.40 32.72 46.00
CA GLY A 6 31.75 33.33 45.86
C GLY A 6 32.90 32.43 45.35
N ASN A 7 34.02 32.97 44.82
CA ASN A 7 34.25 34.31 44.21
C ASN A 7 35.63 34.40 43.48
N HIS A 8 35.77 35.29 42.47
CA HIS A 8 37.00 35.80 41.78
C HIS A 8 38.08 34.80 41.24
N ALA A 9 38.84 34.97 40.13
CA ALA A 9 39.18 36.04 39.15
C ALA A 9 40.54 36.75 39.31
N ALA A 10 41.40 36.72 38.27
CA ALA A 10 42.27 37.81 37.74
C ALA A 10 43.55 37.34 36.99
N GLY A 11 43.97 38.06 35.95
CA GLY A 11 45.32 38.05 35.35
C GLY A 11 45.61 37.02 34.23
N GLY A 12 46.07 37.38 33.01
CA GLY A 12 46.13 38.68 32.34
C GLY A 12 47.50 39.08 31.76
N ARG A 13 47.65 39.05 30.43
CA ARG A 13 48.67 39.81 29.66
C ARG A 13 48.28 39.94 28.18
N SER A 14 48.84 40.94 27.50
CA SER A 14 48.45 41.37 26.14
C SER A 14 49.67 41.70 25.26
N GLY A 15 49.47 41.72 23.95
CA GLY A 15 50.42 42.22 22.94
C GLY A 15 49.74 42.39 21.58
N GLY A 16 50.02 43.51 20.89
CA GLY A 16 49.63 43.75 19.50
C GLY A 16 50.71 43.26 18.51
N THR A 17 50.69 43.66 17.22
CA THR A 17 49.85 44.69 16.56
C THR A 17 49.91 44.52 15.03
N ASP A 18 49.03 45.23 14.29
CA ASP A 18 49.17 45.67 12.89
C ASP A 18 49.20 44.65 11.73
N MET A 19 48.98 45.03 10.46
CA MET A 19 47.87 45.80 9.82
C MET A 19 47.96 45.69 8.27
N ASP A 20 47.03 46.37 7.56
CA ASP A 20 46.87 46.59 6.09
C ASP A 20 45.81 45.71 5.39
N GLU A 21 44.65 46.28 5.01
CA GLU A 21 44.32 47.01 3.76
C GLU A 21 43.92 46.09 2.57
N GLY A 22 42.87 46.36 1.80
CA GLY A 22 41.94 47.51 1.82
C GLY A 22 40.71 47.32 0.92
N GLU A 23 39.87 48.35 0.79
CA GLU A 23 38.53 48.27 0.17
C GLU A 23 38.49 48.40 -1.37
N ARG A 24 37.59 47.63 -2.00
CA ARG A 24 36.57 48.13 -2.96
C ARG A 24 35.51 47.06 -3.31
N GLY A 25 34.36 47.48 -3.83
CA GLY A 25 33.18 46.61 -4.04
C GLY A 25 32.46 46.78 -5.38
N GLN A 26 31.12 46.66 -5.35
CA GLN A 26 30.14 46.66 -6.47
C GLN A 26 29.91 45.34 -7.22
N VAL A 27 28.87 44.62 -6.77
CA VAL A 27 27.68 44.19 -7.54
C VAL A 27 27.84 43.95 -9.06
N SER A 28 27.64 42.69 -9.48
CA SER A 28 26.67 42.33 -10.54
C SER A 28 26.24 40.86 -10.41
N ALA A 29 25.07 40.52 -10.93
CA ALA A 29 24.67 39.15 -11.24
C ALA A 29 25.05 38.81 -12.71
N ASP A 30 25.15 37.51 -13.06
CA ASP A 30 24.06 36.81 -13.78
C ASP A 30 24.32 35.28 -13.80
N ARG A 31 23.61 34.53 -14.67
CA ARG A 31 23.32 33.08 -14.59
C ARG A 31 24.10 32.18 -15.57
N HIS A 32 23.92 30.87 -15.34
CA HIS A 32 23.71 29.76 -16.31
C HIS A 32 24.84 28.74 -16.65
N ARG A 33 24.67 27.56 -16.06
CA ARG A 33 24.61 26.18 -16.65
C ARG A 33 25.87 25.54 -17.31
N PRO A 34 26.16 24.25 -17.02
CA PRO A 34 27.23 23.45 -17.64
C PRO A 34 26.78 22.65 -18.90
N VAL A 35 27.71 22.29 -19.81
CA VAL A 35 27.40 21.58 -21.08
C VAL A 35 28.50 20.59 -21.56
N ARG A 36 28.26 19.27 -21.36
CA ARG A 36 28.65 18.12 -22.24
C ARG A 36 30.17 17.81 -22.42
N ARG A 37 30.64 16.72 -23.07
CA ARG A 37 30.10 15.71 -24.04
C ARG A 37 31.04 14.47 -24.12
N ALA A 38 30.73 13.24 -24.61
CA ALA A 38 29.59 12.29 -24.55
C ALA A 38 30.04 10.93 -25.20
N LEU A 39 29.12 10.07 -25.70
CA LEU A 39 29.31 8.78 -26.44
C LEU A 39 29.68 7.54 -25.57
N ALA A 40 29.60 6.26 -25.98
CA ALA A 40 28.71 5.43 -26.86
C ALA A 40 29.10 3.91 -26.69
N VAL A 41 28.76 2.83 -27.43
CA VAL A 41 28.13 2.54 -28.76
C VAL A 41 27.43 1.13 -28.79
N ARG A 42 26.08 1.05 -28.86
CA ARG A 42 25.24 -0.06 -29.48
C ARG A 42 25.32 -1.50 -28.88
N ALA A 43 24.46 -2.50 -29.15
CA ALA A 43 23.25 -2.74 -29.98
C ALA A 43 22.35 -3.87 -29.34
N ALA A 44 21.32 -4.46 -29.98
CA ALA A 44 19.97 -3.91 -30.26
C ALA A 44 19.01 -4.96 -30.93
N LEU A 45 17.90 -5.33 -30.28
CA LEU A 45 16.72 -6.11 -30.79
C LEU A 45 15.47 -5.54 -30.04
N ALA A 46 14.34 -5.08 -30.59
CA ALA A 46 13.49 -5.37 -31.78
C ALA A 46 12.43 -6.49 -31.54
N ALA A 47 11.19 -6.43 -32.04
CA ALA A 47 10.31 -5.31 -32.48
C ALA A 47 8.86 -5.84 -32.75
N ALA A 48 7.81 -5.04 -32.51
CA ALA A 48 6.43 -5.28 -33.01
C ALA A 48 5.59 -3.97 -33.00
N VAL A 49 4.76 -3.71 -34.02
CA VAL A 49 4.08 -2.39 -34.24
C VAL A 49 2.73 -2.50 -34.95
N ALA A 50 1.71 -1.81 -34.43
CA ALA A 50 0.56 -1.18 -35.13
C ALA A 50 -0.18 -0.28 -34.09
N GLY A 51 -0.77 0.90 -34.36
CA GLY A 51 -0.91 1.75 -35.57
C GLY A 51 -2.26 2.51 -35.45
N ALA A 52 -2.33 3.78 -35.05
CA ALA A 52 -2.02 5.03 -35.79
C ALA A 52 -2.93 5.24 -37.03
N VAL A 53 -3.44 6.42 -37.41
CA VAL A 53 -3.37 7.84 -36.94
C VAL A 53 -4.78 8.47 -37.17
N VAL A 54 -5.17 9.73 -36.87
CA VAL A 54 -4.56 11.05 -36.55
C VAL A 54 -5.46 11.73 -35.44
N ALA A 55 -5.42 12.99 -34.97
CA ALA A 55 -4.75 14.28 -35.27
C ALA A 55 -4.63 15.11 -33.94
N GLY A 56 -4.24 16.40 -33.86
CA GLY A 56 -3.79 17.33 -34.90
C GLY A 56 -3.61 18.82 -34.52
N VAL A 57 -3.94 19.31 -33.32
CA VAL A 57 -3.68 20.72 -32.91
C VAL A 57 -3.14 20.79 -31.48
N VAL A 58 -1.89 21.26 -31.31
CA VAL A 58 -1.35 21.65 -30.01
C VAL A 58 -1.48 23.16 -29.86
N ALA A 59 -2.56 23.60 -29.21
CA ALA A 59 -2.63 24.96 -28.69
C ALA A 59 -1.80 25.03 -27.40
N LEU A 60 -0.86 25.98 -27.35
CA LEU A 60 -0.08 26.25 -26.13
C LEU A 60 -1.04 26.76 -25.03
N PRO A 61 -1.02 26.19 -23.81
CA PRO A 61 -1.58 26.87 -22.66
C PRO A 61 -0.70 28.09 -22.35
N GLY A 62 -1.10 29.25 -22.89
CA GLY A 62 -0.46 30.53 -22.59
C GLY A 62 -0.49 30.77 -21.08
N GLY A 63 0.62 31.28 -20.52
CA GLY A 63 0.77 31.48 -19.09
C GLY A 63 -0.25 32.48 -18.55
N GLY A 64 -1.37 31.97 -18.01
CA GLY A 64 -2.32 32.76 -17.25
C GLY A 64 -1.63 33.36 -16.03
N GLY A 65 -1.41 34.67 -16.05
CA GLY A 65 -1.15 35.42 -14.83
C GLY A 65 -2.33 35.29 -13.85
N PRO A 66 -2.18 35.66 -12.57
CA PRO A 66 -3.28 35.59 -11.62
C PRO A 66 -4.43 36.47 -12.11
N GLU A 67 -5.53 35.83 -12.55
CA GLU A 67 -6.73 36.55 -13.01
C GLU A 67 -7.25 37.40 -11.86
N ARG A 68 -7.07 38.71 -12.01
CA ARG A 68 -7.45 39.70 -11.01
C ARG A 68 -8.95 39.94 -11.10
N GLN A 69 -9.73 38.96 -10.62
CA GLN A 69 -11.19 38.92 -10.68
C GLN A 69 -11.77 40.30 -10.34
N THR A 70 -12.39 40.93 -11.34
CA THR A 70 -13.06 42.22 -11.17
C THR A 70 -14.15 42.11 -10.11
N PRO A 71 -14.42 43.18 -9.32
CA PRO A 71 -15.41 43.10 -8.26
C PRO A 71 -16.79 42.78 -8.81
N VAL A 72 -17.25 41.54 -8.60
CA VAL A 72 -18.61 41.12 -8.99
C VAL A 72 -19.62 41.99 -8.26
N ALA A 73 -20.50 42.63 -9.03
CA ALA A 73 -21.58 43.48 -8.55
C ALA A 73 -22.71 42.65 -7.93
N ALA A 74 -23.50 43.27 -7.03
CA ALA A 74 -24.47 42.57 -6.19
C ALA A 74 -25.62 41.87 -6.93
N ASP A 75 -25.84 42.20 -8.20
CA ASP A 75 -26.96 41.71 -9.02
C ASP A 75 -26.51 40.77 -10.17
N GLN A 76 -25.24 40.32 -10.16
CA GLN A 76 -24.72 39.37 -11.15
C GLN A 76 -24.98 37.91 -10.73
N PRO A 77 -25.61 37.08 -11.57
CA PRO A 77 -25.81 35.66 -11.29
C PRO A 77 -24.48 34.90 -11.25
N VAL A 78 -24.34 33.98 -10.31
CA VAL A 78 -23.13 33.15 -10.14
C VAL A 78 -23.47 31.66 -10.26
N VAL A 79 -22.47 30.85 -10.63
CA VAL A 79 -22.71 29.47 -11.05
C VAL A 79 -22.78 28.53 -9.84
N THR A 80 -21.92 28.68 -8.84
CA THR A 80 -21.82 27.73 -7.72
C THR A 80 -22.44 28.23 -6.40
N GLU A 81 -22.89 27.29 -5.56
CA GLU A 81 -23.34 27.54 -4.18
C GLU A 81 -22.31 28.38 -3.40
N GLN A 82 -21.03 28.00 -3.48
CA GLN A 82 -19.89 28.70 -2.88
C GLN A 82 -19.77 30.18 -3.32
N GLN A 83 -19.93 30.47 -4.63
CA GLN A 83 -19.87 31.84 -5.15
C GLN A 83 -21.05 32.67 -4.64
N ALA A 84 -22.24 32.08 -4.56
CA ALA A 84 -23.45 32.76 -4.09
C ALA A 84 -23.37 33.08 -2.59
N LEU A 85 -22.90 32.16 -1.75
CA LEU A 85 -22.65 32.42 -0.32
C LEU A 85 -21.65 33.56 -0.11
N ALA A 86 -20.56 33.56 -0.88
CA ALA A 86 -19.53 34.61 -0.81
C ALA A 86 -20.08 35.99 -1.23
N ALA A 87 -20.93 36.05 -2.26
CA ALA A 87 -21.60 37.27 -2.69
C ALA A 87 -22.66 37.72 -1.68
N ALA A 88 -23.47 36.81 -1.14
CA ALA A 88 -24.55 37.12 -0.22
C ALA A 88 -24.04 37.68 1.11
N ARG A 89 -23.07 36.99 1.73
CA ARG A 89 -22.38 37.46 2.95
C ARG A 89 -21.65 38.80 2.74
N LYS A 90 -21.11 39.06 1.53
CA LYS A 90 -20.44 40.33 1.19
C LYS A 90 -21.41 41.50 0.99
N THR A 91 -22.62 41.25 0.51
CA THR A 91 -23.59 42.29 0.11
C THR A 91 -24.71 42.52 1.10
N GLY A 92 -24.94 41.59 2.04
CA GLY A 92 -26.11 41.61 2.94
C GLY A 92 -27.43 41.31 2.21
N LYS A 93 -27.37 40.80 0.98
CA LYS A 93 -28.53 40.44 0.14
C LYS A 93 -28.42 39.00 -0.33
N LYS A 94 -29.53 38.29 -0.46
CA LYS A 94 -29.51 36.94 -1.04
C LYS A 94 -29.08 36.94 -2.50
N THR A 95 -28.29 35.94 -2.90
CA THR A 95 -27.72 35.82 -4.27
C THR A 95 -28.14 34.49 -4.90
N GLU A 96 -28.51 34.47 -6.18
CA GLU A 96 -29.01 33.25 -6.85
C GLU A 96 -27.87 32.31 -7.30
N VAL A 97 -28.08 31.00 -7.10
CA VAL A 97 -27.21 29.90 -7.53
C VAL A 97 -27.69 29.40 -8.89
N VAL A 98 -27.20 30.01 -9.98
CA VAL A 98 -27.75 29.73 -11.32
C VAL A 98 -27.31 28.38 -11.89
N GLY A 99 -26.20 27.79 -11.41
CA GLY A 99 -25.84 26.41 -11.75
C GLY A 99 -26.75 25.34 -11.14
N LEU A 100 -27.64 25.69 -10.19
CA LEU A 100 -28.69 24.81 -9.65
C LEU A 100 -30.12 25.25 -10.06
N ARG A 101 -30.25 26.25 -10.93
CA ARG A 101 -31.53 26.66 -11.52
C ARG A 101 -32.05 25.57 -12.46
N GLY A 102 -33.37 25.33 -12.42
CA GLY A 102 -34.08 24.49 -13.37
C GLY A 102 -35.39 25.13 -13.82
N GLU A 103 -36.13 24.47 -14.73
CA GLU A 103 -37.43 24.93 -15.24
C GLU A 103 -38.41 25.35 -14.13
N ARG A 104 -38.39 24.57 -13.04
CA ARG A 104 -39.28 24.65 -11.88
C ARG A 104 -38.54 24.93 -10.56
N ARG A 105 -37.28 25.35 -10.60
CA ARG A 105 -36.49 25.62 -9.38
C ARG A 105 -35.59 26.85 -9.47
N GLU A 106 -35.67 27.71 -8.46
CA GLU A 106 -34.68 28.76 -8.17
C GLU A 106 -34.06 28.49 -6.78
N ILE A 107 -32.75 28.70 -6.63
CA ILE A 107 -32.03 28.55 -5.34
C ILE A 107 -31.26 29.84 -5.06
N PHE A 108 -31.33 30.32 -3.82
CA PHE A 108 -30.65 31.51 -3.34
C PHE A 108 -29.78 31.17 -2.14
N ALA A 109 -28.54 31.64 -2.11
CA ALA A 109 -27.72 31.70 -0.91
C ALA A 109 -28.12 32.93 -0.08
N GLU A 110 -28.36 32.74 1.21
CA GLU A 110 -28.77 33.78 2.15
C GLU A 110 -27.54 34.38 2.88
N PRO A 111 -27.58 35.65 3.35
CA PRO A 111 -26.45 36.28 4.04
C PRO A 111 -26.05 35.61 5.37
N ASP A 112 -26.92 34.80 5.97
CA ASP A 112 -26.65 34.06 7.20
C ASP A 112 -25.84 32.77 6.98
N GLY A 113 -25.60 32.37 5.74
CA GLY A 113 -24.88 31.15 5.38
C GLY A 113 -25.77 29.98 4.96
N SER A 114 -27.09 30.09 5.11
CA SER A 114 -28.04 29.08 4.64
C SER A 114 -28.44 29.28 3.16
N PHE A 115 -29.26 28.37 2.63
CA PHE A 115 -29.86 28.49 1.31
C PHE A 115 -31.38 28.46 1.37
N THR A 116 -32.04 29.25 0.54
CA THR A 116 -33.48 29.16 0.26
C THR A 116 -33.69 28.63 -1.15
N ALA A 117 -34.25 27.43 -1.28
CA ALA A 117 -34.78 26.93 -2.56
C ALA A 117 -36.28 27.23 -2.70
N ARG A 118 -36.75 27.27 -3.95
CA ARG A 118 -38.17 27.32 -4.31
C ARG A 118 -38.45 26.30 -5.40
N GLU A 119 -39.27 25.29 -5.09
CA GLU A 119 -39.79 24.33 -6.08
C GLU A 119 -41.19 24.79 -6.51
N TYR A 120 -41.40 24.99 -7.81
CA TYR A 120 -42.65 25.48 -8.41
C TYR A 120 -43.43 24.33 -9.06
N THR A 121 -44.76 24.35 -8.98
CA THR A 121 -45.62 23.34 -9.64
C THR A 121 -45.53 23.43 -11.17
N GLU A 122 -45.66 24.65 -11.68
CA GLU A 122 -45.52 25.05 -13.09
C GLU A 122 -44.09 25.53 -13.41
N PRO A 123 -43.61 25.40 -14.67
CA PRO A 123 -42.35 26.00 -15.05
C PRO A 123 -42.40 27.53 -15.05
N VAL A 124 -41.40 28.14 -14.40
CA VAL A 124 -41.18 29.59 -14.36
C VAL A 124 -40.03 30.03 -15.25
N ARG A 125 -39.16 29.09 -15.66
CA ARG A 125 -38.00 29.31 -16.53
C ARG A 125 -37.95 28.26 -17.65
N THR A 126 -37.28 28.61 -18.76
CA THR A 126 -36.88 27.67 -19.81
C THR A 126 -35.52 28.05 -20.37
N LEU A 127 -34.85 27.12 -21.06
CA LEU A 127 -33.51 27.32 -21.62
C LEU A 127 -33.62 27.56 -23.13
N GLN A 128 -33.33 28.79 -23.57
CA GLN A 128 -33.43 29.22 -24.97
C GLN A 128 -32.07 29.76 -25.43
N GLY A 129 -31.51 29.21 -26.51
CA GLY A 129 -30.17 29.58 -26.99
C GLY A 129 -29.07 29.41 -25.93
N GLY A 130 -29.20 28.42 -25.03
CA GLY A 130 -28.30 28.22 -23.89
C GLY A 130 -28.48 29.20 -22.72
N THR A 131 -29.45 30.10 -22.78
CA THR A 131 -29.73 31.11 -21.75
C THR A 131 -31.06 30.85 -21.03
N TRP A 132 -31.07 30.99 -19.71
CA TRP A 132 -32.29 30.84 -18.90
C TRP A 132 -33.20 32.08 -19.01
N VAL A 133 -34.27 31.98 -19.79
CA VAL A 133 -35.31 33.00 -19.90
C VAL A 133 -36.48 32.70 -18.95
N LYS A 134 -37.39 33.66 -18.77
CA LYS A 134 -38.72 33.38 -18.17
C LYS A 134 -39.60 32.69 -19.22
N VAL A 135 -40.54 31.85 -18.75
CA VAL A 135 -41.61 31.35 -19.61
C VAL A 135 -42.52 32.52 -20.04
N ASP A 136 -42.87 32.55 -21.33
CA ASP A 136 -43.82 33.49 -21.94
C ASP A 136 -44.58 32.72 -23.05
N PRO A 137 -45.83 32.30 -22.82
CA PRO A 137 -46.61 31.52 -23.77
C PRO A 137 -47.20 32.35 -24.91
N THR A 138 -47.00 33.67 -24.95
CA THR A 138 -47.53 34.52 -26.04
C THR A 138 -47.03 33.99 -27.38
N LEU A 139 -47.95 33.77 -28.33
CA LEU A 139 -47.63 33.31 -29.67
C LEU A 139 -46.94 34.38 -30.50
N VAL A 140 -45.97 33.94 -31.31
CA VAL A 140 -45.28 34.74 -32.34
C VAL A 140 -45.12 33.91 -33.61
N GLU A 141 -45.13 34.58 -34.76
CA GLU A 141 -44.87 33.96 -36.05
C GLU A 141 -43.39 33.57 -36.15
N ARG A 142 -43.14 32.35 -36.65
CA ARG A 142 -41.81 31.77 -36.87
C ARG A 142 -41.42 31.90 -38.35
N ALA A 143 -40.12 31.87 -38.62
CA ALA A 143 -39.58 32.06 -39.97
C ALA A 143 -39.96 30.96 -41.01
N ASP A 144 -40.63 29.89 -40.57
CA ASP A 144 -41.17 28.81 -41.40
C ASP A 144 -42.68 28.95 -41.70
N GLY A 145 -43.33 30.00 -41.21
CA GLY A 145 -44.78 30.21 -41.34
C GLY A 145 -45.61 29.36 -40.37
N THR A 146 -45.06 29.00 -39.22
CA THR A 146 -45.78 28.43 -38.07
C THR A 146 -45.88 29.46 -36.93
N TRP A 147 -46.79 29.25 -35.99
CA TRP A 147 -46.93 30.07 -34.78
C TRP A 147 -46.42 29.28 -33.56
N GLY A 148 -45.71 29.92 -32.64
CA GLY A 148 -45.31 29.25 -31.39
C GLY A 148 -45.04 30.22 -30.25
N PRO A 149 -45.01 29.75 -28.99
CA PRO A 149 -44.77 30.59 -27.83
C PRO A 149 -43.36 31.17 -27.85
N LYS A 150 -43.20 32.41 -27.40
CA LYS A 150 -41.87 33.06 -27.28
C LYS A 150 -40.90 32.22 -26.43
N ALA A 151 -41.37 31.61 -25.34
CA ALA A 151 -40.58 30.77 -24.45
C ALA A 151 -41.43 29.76 -23.66
N ALA A 152 -41.33 28.47 -23.99
CA ALA A 152 -41.97 27.35 -23.27
C ALA A 152 -40.94 26.23 -22.94
N THR A 153 -41.34 25.20 -22.17
CA THR A 153 -40.49 24.03 -21.84
C THR A 153 -40.60 22.85 -22.84
N VAL A 154 -41.34 23.07 -23.92
CA VAL A 154 -41.48 22.21 -25.10
C VAL A 154 -41.25 23.07 -26.35
N ASP A 155 -40.80 22.48 -27.44
CA ASP A 155 -40.96 23.14 -28.74
C ASP A 155 -42.40 22.88 -29.21
N LEU A 156 -43.14 23.94 -29.48
CA LEU A 156 -44.56 23.91 -29.81
C LEU A 156 -44.80 24.79 -31.03
N ALA A 157 -45.36 24.18 -32.08
CA ALA A 157 -45.67 24.84 -33.34
C ALA A 157 -47.13 24.60 -33.73
N PHE A 158 -47.84 25.67 -34.07
CA PHE A 158 -49.18 25.67 -34.63
C PHE A 158 -49.13 26.05 -36.12
N SER A 159 -50.00 25.43 -36.91
CA SER A 159 -50.11 25.64 -38.35
C SER A 159 -50.62 27.04 -38.73
N ALA A 160 -50.35 27.49 -39.95
CA ALA A 160 -51.08 28.59 -40.59
C ALA A 160 -52.21 28.08 -41.52
N GLY A 161 -52.68 26.85 -41.28
CA GLY A 161 -53.71 26.19 -42.07
C GLY A 161 -53.18 25.51 -43.34
N GLN A 162 -51.88 25.21 -43.44
CA GLN A 162 -51.34 24.51 -44.60
C GLN A 162 -51.95 23.10 -44.73
N ALA A 163 -52.45 22.74 -45.92
CA ALA A 163 -53.03 21.43 -46.18
C ALA A 163 -51.99 20.31 -46.02
N GLY A 164 -52.38 19.18 -45.44
CA GLY A 164 -51.50 18.01 -45.28
C GLY A 164 -50.40 18.16 -44.22
N ARG A 165 -50.51 19.14 -43.31
CA ARG A 165 -49.65 19.28 -42.12
C ARG A 165 -50.48 19.10 -40.83
N PRO A 166 -49.84 18.69 -39.71
CA PRO A 166 -50.43 18.83 -38.39
C PRO A 166 -50.91 20.26 -38.12
N PHE A 167 -52.00 20.41 -37.36
CA PHE A 167 -52.44 21.71 -36.85
C PHE A 167 -51.66 22.13 -35.60
N VAL A 168 -51.08 21.15 -34.89
CA VAL A 168 -50.16 21.29 -33.78
C VAL A 168 -49.09 20.20 -33.82
N THR A 169 -47.85 20.58 -33.57
CA THR A 169 -46.70 19.70 -33.29
C THR A 169 -46.07 20.13 -31.96
N MET A 170 -45.82 19.16 -31.08
CA MET A 170 -45.16 19.35 -29.79
C MET A 170 -43.97 18.39 -29.67
N GLN A 171 -42.77 18.92 -29.40
CA GLN A 171 -41.56 18.12 -29.18
C GLN A 171 -40.97 18.31 -27.78
N ARG A 172 -40.49 17.20 -27.19
CA ARG A 172 -39.66 17.21 -25.98
C ARG A 172 -38.60 16.12 -26.06
N ALA A 173 -37.34 16.46 -25.75
CA ALA A 173 -36.21 15.51 -25.65
C ALA A 173 -35.99 14.59 -26.88
N GLY A 174 -36.35 15.02 -28.09
CA GLY A 174 -36.25 14.20 -29.30
C GLY A 174 -37.39 13.18 -29.46
N ARG A 175 -38.57 13.49 -28.91
CA ARG A 175 -39.85 12.82 -29.15
C ARG A 175 -40.86 13.83 -29.67
N GLU A 176 -41.69 13.42 -30.61
CA GLU A 176 -42.72 14.27 -31.21
C GLU A 176 -44.13 13.70 -30.96
N PHE A 177 -45.06 14.57 -30.58
CA PHE A 177 -46.49 14.33 -30.62
C PHE A 177 -47.15 15.40 -31.47
N ALA A 178 -47.87 15.01 -32.53
CA ALA A 178 -48.51 15.94 -33.45
C ALA A 178 -49.94 15.48 -33.80
N LEU A 179 -50.85 16.45 -33.96
CA LEU A 179 -52.25 16.20 -34.31
C LEU A 179 -52.60 16.89 -35.64
N SER A 180 -53.28 16.16 -36.52
CA SER A 180 -53.66 16.55 -37.87
C SER A 180 -55.18 16.57 -38.05
N TRP A 181 -55.66 17.51 -38.86
CA TRP A 181 -57.09 17.70 -39.14
C TRP A 181 -57.49 16.97 -40.43
N PRO A 182 -58.25 15.85 -40.39
CA PRO A 182 -58.52 15.05 -41.59
C PRO A 182 -59.71 15.56 -42.40
N TYR A 183 -60.50 16.49 -41.88
CA TYR A 183 -61.77 16.92 -42.48
C TYR A 183 -61.66 17.98 -43.59
N GLY A 184 -60.44 18.40 -43.93
CA GLY A 184 -60.15 19.36 -44.99
C GLY A 184 -58.95 20.25 -44.68
N LYS A 185 -58.73 21.28 -45.51
CA LYS A 185 -57.76 22.34 -45.21
C LYS A 185 -58.36 23.27 -44.12
N LEU A 186 -57.63 23.51 -43.04
CA LEU A 186 -57.96 24.55 -42.07
C LEU A 186 -57.81 25.97 -42.67
N PRO A 187 -58.54 26.97 -42.15
CA PRO A 187 -58.28 28.39 -42.46
C PRO A 187 -56.92 28.84 -41.92
N GLU A 188 -56.54 30.07 -42.23
CA GLU A 188 -55.49 30.78 -41.50
C GLU A 188 -56.03 31.17 -40.10
N PRO A 189 -55.28 30.97 -39.00
CA PRO A 189 -55.77 31.21 -37.65
C PRO A 189 -55.76 32.69 -37.27
N ARG A 190 -56.78 33.15 -36.54
CA ARG A 190 -56.70 34.40 -35.75
C ARG A 190 -55.90 34.11 -34.49
N VAL A 191 -54.81 34.84 -34.27
CA VAL A 191 -53.99 34.75 -33.05
C VAL A 191 -54.37 35.84 -32.04
N ASP A 192 -54.49 35.46 -30.77
CA ASP A 192 -54.71 36.37 -29.65
C ASP A 192 -54.01 35.82 -28.39
N GLY A 193 -53.09 36.60 -27.81
CA GLY A 193 -52.30 36.19 -26.65
C GLY A 193 -51.52 34.88 -26.84
N ASP A 194 -51.96 33.84 -26.14
CA ASP A 194 -51.40 32.48 -26.17
C ASP A 194 -52.17 31.51 -27.10
N THR A 195 -53.20 31.99 -27.79
CA THR A 195 -54.21 31.15 -28.48
C THR A 195 -54.31 31.46 -29.97
N ALA A 196 -54.45 30.43 -30.80
CA ALA A 196 -54.66 30.48 -32.24
C ALA A 196 -56.01 29.84 -32.62
N THR A 197 -56.93 30.60 -33.24
CA THR A 197 -58.29 30.16 -33.56
C THR A 197 -58.51 30.02 -35.07
N TYR A 198 -58.70 28.77 -35.51
CA TYR A 198 -59.08 28.39 -36.86
C TYR A 198 -60.62 28.44 -37.00
N ALA A 199 -61.14 29.48 -37.64
CA ALA A 199 -62.58 29.70 -37.74
C ALA A 199 -63.29 28.83 -38.81
N GLU A 200 -64.45 28.25 -38.47
CA GLU A 200 -65.20 27.33 -39.35
C GLU A 200 -64.40 26.07 -39.78
N ALA A 201 -63.62 25.51 -38.85
CA ALA A 201 -62.88 24.25 -39.02
C ALA A 201 -63.79 23.06 -39.40
N LEU A 202 -65.03 23.07 -38.91
CA LEU A 202 -66.22 22.51 -39.57
C LEU A 202 -67.26 23.64 -39.69
N PRO A 203 -68.32 23.51 -40.53
CA PRO A 203 -69.40 24.49 -40.57
C PRO A 203 -70.03 24.71 -39.18
N GLY A 204 -69.96 25.93 -38.67
CA GLY A 204 -70.40 26.30 -37.33
C GLY A 204 -69.53 25.78 -36.18
N VAL A 205 -68.30 25.34 -36.42
CA VAL A 205 -67.35 24.87 -35.38
C VAL A 205 -65.98 25.51 -35.58
N ASP A 206 -65.48 26.21 -34.56
CA ASP A 206 -64.08 26.69 -34.55
C ASP A 206 -63.17 25.69 -33.84
N LEU A 207 -61.90 25.63 -34.25
CA LEU A 207 -60.82 24.97 -33.51
C LEU A 207 -59.92 26.06 -32.92
N ALA A 208 -59.84 26.16 -31.60
CA ALA A 208 -58.90 27.04 -30.90
C ALA A 208 -57.80 26.22 -30.24
N VAL A 209 -56.53 26.60 -30.42
CA VAL A 209 -55.36 25.88 -29.90
C VAL A 209 -54.53 26.84 -29.08
N ARG A 210 -54.24 26.47 -27.83
CA ARG A 210 -53.67 27.34 -26.80
C ARG A 210 -52.30 26.83 -26.37
N ALA A 211 -51.28 27.67 -26.40
CA ALA A 211 -49.95 27.35 -25.90
C ALA A 211 -49.88 27.48 -24.37
N GLU A 212 -49.20 26.55 -23.72
CA GLU A 212 -48.98 26.57 -22.27
C GLU A 212 -47.48 26.42 -21.94
N ALA A 213 -47.12 26.65 -20.67
CA ALA A 213 -45.74 26.58 -20.19
C ALA A 213 -45.07 25.21 -20.41
N ASP A 214 -45.86 24.13 -20.40
CA ASP A 214 -45.40 22.75 -20.48
C ASP A 214 -46.30 21.83 -21.34
N GLY A 215 -47.08 22.41 -22.27
CA GLY A 215 -48.06 21.68 -23.10
C GLY A 215 -48.88 22.57 -24.04
N PHE A 216 -50.03 22.06 -24.50
CA PHE A 216 -51.05 22.82 -25.23
C PHE A 216 -52.47 22.33 -24.90
N GLY A 217 -53.44 23.24 -24.94
CA GLY A 217 -54.88 22.91 -24.99
C GLY A 217 -55.41 22.97 -26.42
N HIS A 218 -56.41 22.17 -26.77
CA HIS A 218 -57.14 22.36 -28.02
C HIS A 218 -58.65 22.18 -27.84
N LEU A 219 -59.42 23.13 -28.35
CA LEU A 219 -60.79 23.40 -27.97
C LEU A 219 -61.65 23.49 -29.24
N LEU A 220 -62.62 22.59 -29.39
CA LEU A 220 -63.62 22.68 -30.46
C LEU A 220 -64.86 23.43 -29.96
N VAL A 221 -65.12 24.58 -30.55
CA VAL A 221 -66.20 25.49 -30.17
C VAL A 221 -67.36 25.33 -31.16
N VAL A 222 -68.31 24.46 -30.81
CA VAL A 222 -69.53 24.21 -31.57
C VAL A 222 -70.50 25.36 -31.33
N LYS A 223 -70.80 26.17 -32.36
CA LYS A 223 -71.47 27.47 -32.20
C LYS A 223 -72.98 27.39 -32.05
N THR A 224 -73.62 26.37 -32.61
CA THR A 224 -75.09 26.30 -32.72
C THR A 224 -75.62 24.84 -32.68
N PRO A 225 -76.93 24.63 -32.45
CA PRO A 225 -77.55 23.30 -32.54
C PRO A 225 -77.40 22.64 -33.91
N GLU A 226 -77.40 23.43 -35.00
CA GLU A 226 -77.22 22.92 -36.36
C GLU A 226 -75.80 22.39 -36.58
N ALA A 227 -74.79 23.07 -36.02
CA ALA A 227 -73.42 22.57 -36.01
C ALA A 227 -73.30 21.27 -35.20
N ALA A 228 -73.96 21.20 -34.04
CA ALA A 228 -74.02 19.99 -33.21
C ALA A 228 -74.71 18.79 -33.90
N ALA A 229 -75.52 19.03 -34.92
CA ALA A 229 -76.14 17.99 -35.74
C ALA A 229 -75.17 17.32 -36.73
N ASP A 230 -74.00 17.91 -37.02
CA ASP A 230 -73.00 17.35 -37.95
C ASP A 230 -72.60 15.91 -37.53
N PRO A 231 -72.64 14.92 -38.45
CA PRO A 231 -72.29 13.55 -38.11
C PRO A 231 -70.83 13.37 -37.67
N ARG A 232 -69.92 14.28 -38.05
CA ARG A 232 -68.50 14.25 -37.65
C ARG A 232 -68.28 14.61 -36.18
N LEU A 233 -69.24 15.29 -35.54
CA LEU A 233 -69.21 15.51 -34.08
C LEU A 233 -69.77 14.33 -33.29
N ALA A 234 -70.31 13.29 -33.94
CA ALA A 234 -70.77 12.09 -33.26
C ALA A 234 -69.65 11.07 -32.97
N ARG A 235 -68.48 11.28 -33.60
CA ARG A 235 -67.14 10.73 -33.32
C ARG A 235 -66.15 11.58 -34.14
N LEU A 236 -65.28 12.34 -33.46
CA LEU A 236 -64.25 13.15 -34.10
C LEU A 236 -62.93 12.38 -34.10
N ASP A 237 -62.51 11.94 -35.28
CA ASP A 237 -61.22 11.32 -35.50
C ASP A 237 -60.17 12.41 -35.84
N LEU A 238 -59.11 12.51 -35.04
CA LEU A 238 -57.91 13.32 -35.33
C LEU A 238 -56.78 12.40 -35.82
N GLY A 239 -56.06 12.80 -36.87
CA GLY A 239 -54.84 12.10 -37.25
C GLY A 239 -53.74 12.36 -36.23
N MET A 240 -52.97 11.34 -35.85
CA MET A 240 -51.96 11.43 -34.80
C MET A 240 -50.59 10.93 -35.32
N THR A 241 -49.53 11.62 -34.93
CA THR A 241 -48.13 11.19 -35.16
C THR A 241 -47.39 11.24 -33.82
N ALA A 242 -46.59 10.22 -33.54
CA ALA A 242 -46.10 9.90 -32.19
C ALA A 242 -44.67 9.34 -32.24
N ASP A 243 -43.73 10.09 -32.81
CA ASP A 243 -42.38 9.59 -33.13
C ASP A 243 -41.55 9.31 -31.87
N GLY A 244 -41.20 8.04 -31.70
CA GLY A 244 -40.52 7.50 -30.52
C GLY A 244 -41.42 7.33 -29.29
N LEU A 245 -42.74 7.44 -29.45
CA LEU A 245 -43.72 7.37 -28.37
C LEU A 245 -44.69 6.19 -28.55
N LYS A 246 -45.21 5.71 -27.42
CA LYS A 246 -46.36 4.82 -27.32
C LYS A 246 -47.48 5.58 -26.60
N VAL A 247 -48.54 5.93 -27.33
CA VAL A 247 -49.72 6.61 -26.78
C VAL A 247 -50.78 5.57 -26.42
N ALA A 248 -51.42 5.72 -25.26
CA ALA A 248 -52.49 4.87 -24.77
C ALA A 248 -53.49 5.66 -23.90
N GLU A 249 -54.67 5.06 -23.68
CA GLU A 249 -55.64 5.47 -22.67
C GLU A 249 -55.43 4.61 -21.40
N ASP A 250 -55.56 5.20 -20.21
CA ASP A 250 -55.51 4.48 -18.93
C ASP A 250 -56.90 4.00 -18.45
N ALA A 251 -56.93 3.21 -17.38
CA ALA A 251 -58.17 2.65 -16.81
C ALA A 251 -59.16 3.69 -16.24
N THR A 252 -58.84 4.99 -16.31
CA THR A 252 -59.68 6.11 -15.90
C THR A 252 -60.06 7.04 -17.07
N GLY A 253 -59.58 6.75 -18.29
CA GLY A 253 -59.79 7.56 -19.50
C GLY A 253 -58.80 8.71 -19.68
N ALA A 254 -57.72 8.75 -18.89
CA ALA A 254 -56.62 9.69 -19.08
C ALA A 254 -55.69 9.22 -20.21
N ILE A 255 -55.16 10.15 -21.01
CA ILE A 255 -54.26 9.82 -22.13
C ILE A 255 -52.80 9.89 -21.64
N VAL A 256 -51.99 8.91 -22.01
CA VAL A 256 -50.60 8.75 -21.58
C VAL A 256 -49.71 8.46 -22.79
N ALA A 257 -48.61 9.21 -22.97
CA ALA A 257 -47.62 8.98 -24.01
C ALA A 257 -46.25 8.65 -23.39
N GLU A 258 -45.84 7.38 -23.52
CA GLU A 258 -44.59 6.84 -22.98
C GLU A 258 -43.47 6.85 -24.03
N ASP A 259 -42.22 7.06 -23.62
CA ASP A 259 -41.06 6.79 -24.49
C ASP A 259 -41.02 5.30 -24.87
N ALA A 260 -41.02 5.01 -26.16
CA ALA A 260 -41.13 3.65 -26.69
C ALA A 260 -39.91 2.75 -26.42
N VAL A 261 -38.81 3.28 -25.88
CA VAL A 261 -37.57 2.56 -25.55
C VAL A 261 -37.35 2.43 -24.05
N VAL A 262 -37.61 3.49 -23.27
CA VAL A 262 -37.36 3.48 -21.81
C VAL A 262 -38.63 3.44 -20.95
N GLY A 263 -39.83 3.50 -21.53
CA GLY A 263 -41.11 3.32 -20.84
C GLY A 263 -41.50 4.43 -19.86
N GLY A 264 -40.82 5.57 -19.88
CA GLY A 264 -41.16 6.73 -19.06
C GLY A 264 -42.14 7.67 -19.76
N THR A 265 -43.16 8.15 -19.04
CA THR A 265 -44.14 9.09 -19.60
C THR A 265 -43.51 10.44 -19.97
N VAL A 266 -43.79 10.91 -21.18
CA VAL A 266 -43.33 12.20 -21.74
C VAL A 266 -44.47 13.22 -21.77
N PHE A 267 -45.66 12.80 -22.23
CA PHE A 267 -46.88 13.61 -22.31
C PHE A 267 -48.07 12.88 -21.67
N GLN A 268 -49.04 13.63 -21.16
CA GLN A 268 -50.21 13.15 -20.45
C GLN A 268 -51.37 14.16 -20.49
N ALA A 269 -52.60 13.66 -20.49
CA ALA A 269 -53.84 14.42 -20.33
C ALA A 269 -54.67 13.83 -19.18
N GLY A 270 -55.57 14.63 -18.58
CA GLY A 270 -56.71 14.07 -17.85
C GLY A 270 -57.76 13.52 -18.83
N LYS A 271 -58.83 12.91 -18.33
CA LYS A 271 -59.94 12.51 -19.20
C LYS A 271 -60.56 13.76 -19.87
N PRO A 272 -60.66 13.82 -21.22
CA PRO A 272 -61.23 14.97 -21.92
C PRO A 272 -62.70 15.24 -21.56
N ALA A 273 -63.10 16.50 -21.56
CA ALA A 273 -64.43 16.94 -21.13
C ALA A 273 -65.07 17.92 -22.13
N MET A 274 -66.40 18.02 -22.09
CA MET A 274 -67.17 18.99 -22.86
C MET A 274 -68.20 19.70 -21.98
N TRP A 275 -68.48 20.97 -22.28
CA TRP A 275 -69.42 21.80 -21.52
C TRP A 275 -70.21 22.77 -22.41
N ASP A 276 -71.41 23.13 -21.96
CA ASP A 276 -72.18 24.23 -22.58
C ASP A 276 -71.83 25.61 -21.98
N SER A 277 -72.15 26.69 -22.70
CA SER A 277 -71.82 28.06 -22.29
C SER A 277 -72.89 28.73 -21.43
N ALA A 278 -73.68 27.95 -20.68
CA ALA A 278 -74.77 28.43 -19.85
C ALA A 278 -74.30 29.50 -18.84
N ALA A 279 -73.27 29.18 -18.04
CA ALA A 279 -72.69 30.09 -17.06
C ALA A 279 -72.04 31.34 -17.68
N VAL A 280 -71.54 31.26 -18.91
CA VAL A 280 -70.90 32.41 -19.60
C VAL A 280 -71.94 33.43 -20.05
N ARG A 281 -73.06 32.95 -20.60
CA ARG A 281 -74.18 33.82 -21.00
C ARG A 281 -74.90 34.41 -19.79
N GLU A 282 -74.94 33.71 -18.67
CA GLU A 282 -75.36 34.26 -17.37
C GLU A 282 -74.39 35.34 -16.85
N ALA A 283 -73.08 35.07 -16.80
CA ALA A 283 -72.08 36.05 -16.34
C ALA A 283 -72.02 37.32 -17.20
N ALA A 284 -72.18 37.20 -18.52
CA ALA A 284 -72.30 38.34 -19.43
C ALA A 284 -73.59 39.15 -19.19
N ALA A 285 -74.71 38.48 -18.90
CA ALA A 285 -75.98 39.12 -18.60
C ALA A 285 -76.03 39.73 -17.18
N ALA A 286 -75.30 39.17 -16.21
CA ALA A 286 -75.23 39.67 -14.83
C ALA A 286 -74.70 41.12 -14.77
N LYS A 287 -73.75 41.46 -15.65
CA LYS A 287 -73.24 42.84 -15.85
C LYS A 287 -74.34 43.83 -16.31
N GLN A 288 -75.51 43.34 -16.73
CA GLN A 288 -76.67 44.11 -17.18
C GLN A 288 -77.88 43.96 -16.22
N GLY A 289 -77.69 43.30 -15.07
CA GLY A 289 -78.65 43.18 -13.98
C GLY A 289 -79.68 42.03 -14.10
N PRO A 290 -80.46 41.75 -13.05
CA PRO A 290 -81.24 40.50 -12.93
C PRO A 290 -82.28 40.28 -14.04
N LYS A 291 -82.84 41.36 -14.60
CA LYS A 291 -83.80 41.27 -15.73
C LYS A 291 -83.13 40.84 -17.04
N ALA A 292 -81.84 41.12 -17.23
CA ALA A 292 -81.09 40.65 -18.39
C ALA A 292 -80.79 39.15 -18.26
N VAL A 293 -80.36 38.68 -17.08
CA VAL A 293 -80.16 37.25 -16.78
C VAL A 293 -81.43 36.44 -17.03
N ALA A 294 -82.56 36.85 -16.43
CA ALA A 294 -83.84 36.19 -16.60
C ALA A 294 -84.35 36.19 -18.06
N LYS A 295 -83.93 37.16 -18.88
CA LYS A 295 -84.24 37.20 -20.32
C LYS A 295 -83.32 36.27 -21.13
N ALA A 296 -82.02 36.27 -20.83
CA ALA A 296 -81.03 35.43 -21.51
C ALA A 296 -81.34 33.94 -21.36
N LEU A 297 -81.60 33.48 -20.12
CA LEU A 297 -81.95 32.09 -19.83
C LEU A 297 -83.25 31.66 -20.52
N ARG A 298 -84.30 32.49 -20.50
CA ARG A 298 -85.57 32.21 -21.21
C ARG A 298 -85.40 32.16 -22.74
N SER A 299 -84.46 32.90 -23.31
CA SER A 299 -84.15 32.85 -24.74
C SER A 299 -83.24 31.67 -25.15
N ALA A 300 -82.75 30.87 -24.21
CA ALA A 300 -82.00 29.65 -24.49
C ALA A 300 -82.91 28.40 -24.52
N ALA A 301 -83.93 28.34 -23.66
CA ALA A 301 -84.86 27.20 -23.58
C ALA A 301 -85.99 27.22 -24.64
N ALA A 302 -86.12 28.29 -25.42
CA ALA A 302 -87.10 28.40 -26.50
C ALA A 302 -86.46 28.08 -27.85
N GLY A 303 -86.59 26.82 -28.30
CA GLY A 303 -86.13 26.37 -29.61
C GLY A 303 -86.69 27.21 -30.77
N ALA A 304 -85.93 27.29 -31.87
CA ALA A 304 -86.26 28.17 -33.00
C ALA A 304 -87.59 27.76 -33.68
N GLY A 305 -88.63 28.60 -33.54
CA GLY A 305 -89.97 28.18 -33.95
C GLY A 305 -91.09 29.23 -33.98
N GLN A 306 -90.85 30.45 -34.49
CA GLN A 306 -91.83 31.24 -35.26
C GLN A 306 -91.28 32.61 -35.71
N GLU A 307 -91.76 33.09 -36.86
CA GLU A 307 -91.49 34.45 -37.36
C GLU A 307 -92.39 35.50 -36.67
N ALA A 308 -91.82 36.69 -36.42
CA ALA A 308 -92.58 37.92 -36.17
C ALA A 308 -91.82 39.09 -36.82
N ALA A 309 -92.54 39.98 -37.51
CA ALA A 309 -91.96 40.75 -38.61
C ALA A 309 -91.41 42.15 -38.26
N ALA A 310 -90.43 42.55 -39.08
CA ALA A 310 -90.16 43.91 -39.59
C ALA A 310 -89.28 44.91 -38.81
N THR A 311 -88.46 45.63 -39.61
CA THR A 311 -87.85 46.96 -39.37
C THR A 311 -86.76 47.12 -38.30
N ALA A 312 -85.60 46.49 -38.52
CA ALA A 312 -84.29 47.10 -38.27
C ALA A 312 -83.23 46.46 -39.18
N ALA A 313 -82.22 47.23 -39.62
CA ALA A 313 -81.10 46.68 -40.37
C ALA A 313 -80.14 45.90 -39.43
N PRO A 314 -79.74 44.66 -39.75
CA PRO A 314 -78.87 43.88 -38.89
C PRO A 314 -77.41 44.32 -39.02
N GLY A 315 -76.90 45.06 -38.02
CA GLY A 315 -75.47 45.08 -37.74
C GLY A 315 -75.00 43.70 -37.23
N PRO A 316 -73.70 43.36 -37.35
CA PRO A 316 -73.18 42.07 -36.93
C PRO A 316 -73.38 41.87 -35.43
N ARG A 317 -74.26 40.93 -35.08
CA ARG A 317 -74.62 40.61 -33.69
C ARG A 317 -73.59 39.63 -33.14
N ALA A 318 -72.66 40.13 -32.34
CA ALA A 318 -71.59 39.32 -31.75
C ALA A 318 -72.15 38.07 -31.04
N THR A 319 -71.65 36.90 -31.43
CA THR A 319 -71.76 35.66 -30.64
C THR A 319 -71.10 35.87 -29.29
N PRO A 320 -71.64 35.33 -28.18
CA PRO A 320 -70.94 35.32 -26.91
C PRO A 320 -69.65 34.50 -27.04
N GLU A 321 -68.55 34.99 -26.47
CA GLU A 321 -67.29 34.25 -26.42
C GLU A 321 -67.46 32.98 -25.57
N PRO A 322 -66.87 31.84 -25.98
CA PRO A 322 -66.88 30.61 -25.19
C PRO A 322 -66.00 30.73 -23.94
N ALA A 323 -66.32 29.98 -22.88
CA ALA A 323 -65.37 29.77 -21.79
C ALA A 323 -64.27 28.80 -22.24
N LEU A 324 -63.08 29.34 -22.52
CA LEU A 324 -61.87 28.59 -22.85
C LEU A 324 -61.02 28.22 -21.60
N GLU A 325 -61.58 28.39 -20.40
CA GLU A 325 -60.93 28.17 -19.10
C GLU A 325 -61.33 26.84 -18.43
N GLY A 326 -61.78 25.86 -19.23
CA GLY A 326 -62.12 24.51 -18.78
C GLY A 326 -63.55 24.36 -18.22
N PRO A 327 -63.93 23.12 -17.83
CA PRO A 327 -65.26 22.81 -17.30
C PRO A 327 -65.54 23.48 -15.95
N GLY A 328 -64.51 23.97 -15.25
CA GLY A 328 -64.58 24.68 -13.97
C GLY A 328 -65.27 26.05 -13.99
N GLY A 329 -65.82 26.49 -15.13
CA GLY A 329 -66.81 27.55 -15.23
C GLY A 329 -68.27 27.08 -15.02
N GLY A 330 -68.49 25.75 -15.05
CA GLY A 330 -69.78 25.09 -14.78
C GLY A 330 -70.91 25.50 -15.74
N GLY A 331 -70.72 25.24 -17.03
CA GLY A 331 -71.87 24.78 -17.82
C GLY A 331 -72.35 23.41 -17.33
N ARG A 332 -73.33 22.82 -18.01
CA ARG A 332 -73.52 21.36 -17.87
C ARG A 332 -72.30 20.68 -18.50
N VAL A 333 -71.62 19.83 -17.74
CA VAL A 333 -70.39 19.13 -18.16
C VAL A 333 -70.71 17.66 -18.44
N ALA A 334 -70.07 17.07 -19.45
CA ALA A 334 -70.01 15.63 -19.65
C ALA A 334 -68.60 15.21 -20.06
N PRO A 335 -68.10 14.04 -19.61
CA PRO A 335 -66.85 13.49 -20.12
C PRO A 335 -67.00 13.08 -21.59
N LEU A 336 -65.91 13.15 -22.36
CA LEU A 336 -65.80 12.44 -23.63
C LEU A 336 -65.18 11.08 -23.38
N ASP A 337 -65.64 10.07 -24.11
CA ASP A 337 -64.86 8.84 -24.27
C ASP A 337 -63.81 9.04 -25.36
N VAL A 338 -62.68 8.36 -25.23
CA VAL A 338 -61.52 8.46 -26.12
C VAL A 338 -61.27 7.08 -26.74
N GLU A 339 -60.70 7.03 -27.94
CA GLU A 339 -60.05 5.82 -28.44
C GLU A 339 -58.70 6.18 -29.07
N VAL A 340 -57.62 5.51 -28.63
CA VAL A 340 -56.27 5.70 -29.16
C VAL A 340 -55.92 4.54 -30.10
N ALA A 341 -55.60 4.87 -31.36
CA ALA A 341 -55.05 3.96 -32.36
C ALA A 341 -53.71 4.48 -32.88
N GLY A 342 -52.90 3.63 -33.52
CA GLY A 342 -51.51 3.96 -33.87
C GLY A 342 -51.32 5.18 -34.79
N ASP A 343 -52.35 5.55 -35.57
CA ASP A 343 -52.37 6.70 -36.48
C ASP A 343 -53.39 7.79 -36.08
N ARG A 344 -54.08 7.63 -34.93
CA ARG A 344 -55.34 8.35 -34.68
C ARG A 344 -55.71 8.51 -33.21
N LEU A 345 -56.16 9.71 -32.85
CA LEU A 345 -56.83 10.00 -31.58
C LEU A 345 -58.31 10.28 -31.87
N SER A 346 -59.20 9.43 -31.38
CA SER A 346 -60.65 9.60 -31.57
C SER A 346 -61.27 10.18 -30.30
N LEU A 347 -62.11 11.21 -30.46
CA LEU A 347 -62.89 11.83 -29.39
C LEU A 347 -64.37 11.52 -29.62
N ILE A 348 -65.09 11.12 -28.57
CA ILE A 348 -66.50 10.74 -28.62
C ILE A 348 -67.31 11.65 -27.68
N PRO A 349 -67.89 12.76 -28.19
CA PRO A 349 -68.74 13.66 -27.41
C PRO A 349 -70.02 12.99 -26.90
N ASP A 350 -70.41 13.23 -25.65
CA ASP A 350 -71.70 12.78 -25.14
C ASP A 350 -72.85 13.45 -25.90
N ARG A 351 -73.75 12.63 -26.43
CA ARG A 351 -74.85 13.09 -27.28
C ARG A 351 -75.99 13.72 -26.49
N LYS A 352 -76.11 13.47 -25.17
CA LYS A 352 -77.16 14.06 -24.32
C LYS A 352 -76.84 15.52 -24.01
N LEU A 353 -75.56 15.83 -23.77
CA LEU A 353 -75.08 17.21 -23.66
C LEU A 353 -74.97 17.89 -25.02
N LEU A 354 -74.41 17.24 -26.05
CA LEU A 354 -74.22 17.87 -27.36
C LEU A 354 -75.54 18.20 -28.08
N ARG A 355 -76.63 17.46 -27.81
CA ARG A 355 -77.92 17.60 -28.52
C ARG A 355 -79.16 17.66 -27.61
N GLY A 356 -78.99 17.88 -26.31
CA GLY A 356 -80.12 18.02 -25.37
C GLY A 356 -80.88 19.33 -25.59
N GLU A 357 -82.17 19.35 -25.28
CA GLU A 357 -83.03 20.54 -25.50
C GLU A 357 -82.60 21.74 -24.65
N ASP A 358 -82.09 21.52 -23.44
CA ASP A 358 -81.59 22.58 -22.53
C ASP A 358 -80.18 23.10 -22.87
N THR A 359 -79.65 22.85 -24.08
CA THR A 359 -78.21 23.06 -24.38
C THR A 359 -77.88 24.47 -24.81
N VAL A 360 -77.09 25.16 -23.98
CA VAL A 360 -76.75 26.57 -24.17
C VAL A 360 -75.47 26.75 -24.99
N PHE A 361 -75.64 26.81 -26.32
CA PHE A 361 -74.53 27.05 -27.23
C PHE A 361 -73.84 28.43 -27.03
N PRO A 362 -72.52 28.55 -27.30
CA PRO A 362 -71.64 27.51 -27.83
C PRO A 362 -71.32 26.37 -26.85
N VAL A 363 -71.08 25.18 -27.37
CA VAL A 363 -70.59 24.00 -26.63
C VAL A 363 -69.10 23.84 -26.93
N VAL A 364 -68.29 23.65 -25.89
CA VAL A 364 -66.84 23.44 -26.00
C VAL A 364 -66.53 21.96 -25.76
N ILE A 365 -65.63 21.40 -26.56
CA ILE A 365 -65.05 20.05 -26.41
C ILE A 365 -63.53 20.22 -26.24
N ASP A 366 -62.93 19.63 -25.20
CA ASP A 366 -61.56 19.91 -24.76
C ASP A 366 -60.75 18.65 -24.36
N PRO A 367 -59.67 18.35 -25.10
CA PRO A 367 -58.54 17.56 -24.61
C PRO A 367 -57.29 18.43 -24.41
N ILE A 368 -56.96 18.74 -23.15
CA ILE A 368 -55.71 19.41 -22.75
C ILE A 368 -54.54 18.41 -22.73
N GLN A 369 -53.46 18.68 -23.46
CA GLN A 369 -52.27 17.81 -23.57
C GLN A 369 -51.04 18.48 -22.93
N ARG A 370 -50.53 17.93 -21.82
CA ARG A 370 -49.38 18.51 -21.09
C ARG A 370 -48.23 17.53 -20.94
N THR A 371 -47.04 18.01 -20.64
CA THR A 371 -45.91 17.14 -20.29
C THR A 371 -46.04 16.56 -18.89
N THR A 372 -45.46 15.37 -18.72
CA THR A 372 -45.26 14.75 -17.39
C THR A 372 -44.14 15.47 -16.66
N SER A 373 -44.35 15.71 -15.37
CA SER A 373 -43.44 16.46 -14.50
C SER A 373 -43.40 15.84 -13.11
N ARG A 374 -42.28 16.03 -12.38
CA ARG A 374 -42.15 15.65 -10.97
C ARG A 374 -42.94 16.54 -9.99
N THR A 375 -43.77 17.40 -10.56
CA THR A 375 -44.69 18.33 -9.91
C THR A 375 -46.04 18.18 -10.59
N ALA A 376 -47.12 18.41 -9.85
CA ALA A 376 -48.48 18.32 -10.37
C ALA A 376 -49.42 19.19 -9.54
N TRP A 377 -50.59 19.50 -10.10
CA TRP A 377 -51.71 20.07 -9.39
C TRP A 377 -53.02 19.51 -9.95
N THR A 378 -54.05 19.37 -9.13
CA THR A 378 -55.38 18.92 -9.55
C THR A 378 -56.46 19.48 -8.63
N GLY A 379 -57.69 19.61 -9.13
CA GLY A 379 -58.87 19.80 -8.31
C GLY A 379 -59.66 18.50 -8.12
N VAL A 380 -60.38 18.38 -7.00
CA VAL A 380 -61.26 17.24 -6.72
C VAL A 380 -62.60 17.73 -6.17
N MET A 381 -63.71 17.12 -6.60
CA MET A 381 -65.07 17.67 -6.44
C MET A 381 -66.05 16.64 -5.84
N SER A 382 -66.64 16.96 -4.68
CA SER A 382 -67.43 16.01 -3.89
C SER A 382 -68.77 15.61 -4.51
N GLY A 383 -69.30 16.42 -5.43
CA GLY A 383 -70.57 16.13 -6.10
C GLY A 383 -70.43 15.48 -7.49
N ILE A 384 -69.21 15.43 -8.03
CA ILE A 384 -68.87 14.73 -9.28
C ILE A 384 -67.65 13.83 -9.02
N PRO A 385 -67.78 12.74 -8.24
CA PRO A 385 -66.62 12.19 -7.53
C PRO A 385 -65.53 11.56 -8.40
N SER A 386 -65.88 11.15 -9.63
CA SER A 386 -64.98 10.57 -10.63
C SER A 386 -64.19 11.59 -11.45
N GLU A 387 -64.56 12.87 -11.41
CA GLU A 387 -64.07 13.91 -12.32
C GLU A 387 -62.62 14.33 -12.04
N GLN A 388 -61.85 14.57 -13.10
CA GLN A 388 -60.41 14.87 -13.08
C GLN A 388 -60.13 16.31 -13.52
N ASP A 389 -60.01 17.25 -12.58
CA ASP A 389 -59.62 18.64 -12.85
C ASP A 389 -58.08 18.75 -12.92
N TRP A 390 -57.47 17.89 -13.75
CA TRP A 390 -56.03 17.63 -13.81
C TRP A 390 -55.24 18.77 -14.46
N LYS A 391 -54.21 19.29 -13.76
CA LYS A 391 -53.41 20.44 -14.17
C LYS A 391 -54.28 21.59 -14.75
N TYR A 392 -55.36 21.94 -14.04
CA TYR A 392 -56.28 23.01 -14.45
C TYR A 392 -55.55 24.31 -14.83
N SER A 393 -56.00 24.97 -15.90
CA SER A 393 -55.40 26.22 -16.36
C SER A 393 -55.95 27.42 -15.56
N GLY A 394 -55.09 28.35 -15.17
CA GLY A 394 -55.48 29.49 -14.34
C GLY A 394 -55.73 29.08 -12.88
N SER A 395 -57.00 29.09 -12.44
CA SER A 395 -57.39 28.86 -11.05
C SER A 395 -58.59 27.91 -10.87
N ALA A 396 -58.61 27.18 -9.75
CA ALA A 396 -59.68 26.25 -9.37
C ALA A 396 -60.33 26.64 -8.03
N GLY A 397 -61.62 26.33 -7.87
CA GLY A 397 -62.35 26.60 -6.62
C GLY A 397 -61.90 25.72 -5.45
N VAL A 398 -61.96 26.26 -4.23
CA VAL A 398 -61.74 25.54 -2.96
C VAL A 398 -62.84 25.93 -1.98
N GLY A 399 -63.41 24.96 -1.27
CA GLY A 399 -64.55 25.14 -0.36
C GLY A 399 -65.89 24.77 -1.01
N LYS A 400 -67.00 25.18 -0.38
CA LYS A 400 -68.36 24.91 -0.89
C LYS A 400 -68.64 25.73 -2.14
N CYS A 401 -69.03 25.11 -3.25
CA CYS A 401 -69.33 25.85 -4.47
C CYS A 401 -70.61 26.72 -4.28
N PRO A 402 -70.58 28.05 -4.49
CA PRO A 402 -71.69 28.96 -4.22
C PRO A 402 -72.82 28.90 -5.26
N THR A 403 -73.93 28.23 -4.92
CA THR A 403 -75.11 28.09 -5.80
C THR A 403 -76.03 29.31 -5.83
N ASP A 404 -75.78 30.31 -4.99
CA ASP A 404 -76.51 31.58 -4.90
C ASP A 404 -75.85 32.71 -5.73
N TYR A 405 -74.53 32.64 -5.90
CA TYR A 405 -73.72 33.59 -6.66
C TYR A 405 -73.77 33.34 -8.18
N ASN A 406 -73.66 32.07 -8.59
CA ASN A 406 -73.79 31.65 -9.98
C ASN A 406 -74.35 30.21 -10.01
N PRO A 407 -75.70 30.05 -10.09
CA PRO A 407 -76.38 28.78 -9.85
C PRO A 407 -76.07 27.72 -10.89
N VAL A 408 -75.75 28.11 -12.12
CA VAL A 408 -75.31 27.17 -13.16
C VAL A 408 -73.89 26.69 -12.84
N SER A 409 -72.94 27.60 -12.56
CA SER A 409 -71.52 27.27 -12.37
C SER A 409 -71.19 26.27 -11.25
N CYS A 410 -72.09 26.16 -10.27
CA CYS A 410 -71.92 25.31 -9.10
C CYS A 410 -72.92 24.15 -9.02
N ASN A 411 -73.75 23.96 -10.05
CA ASN A 411 -74.69 22.85 -10.09
C ASN A 411 -73.94 21.50 -10.07
N GLY A 412 -74.31 20.60 -9.16
CA GLY A 412 -73.67 19.29 -9.03
C GLY A 412 -72.23 19.27 -8.49
N VAL A 413 -71.49 20.40 -8.40
CA VAL A 413 -70.06 20.41 -8.03
C VAL A 413 -69.81 19.99 -6.56
N GLY A 414 -70.71 20.36 -5.64
CA GLY A 414 -70.58 20.04 -4.23
C GLY A 414 -69.56 20.93 -3.50
N SER A 415 -68.56 20.31 -2.87
CA SER A 415 -67.42 21.00 -2.26
C SER A 415 -66.13 20.59 -2.98
N ARG A 416 -65.23 21.54 -3.24
CA ARG A 416 -64.02 21.34 -4.04
C ARG A 416 -62.76 21.54 -3.19
N ARG A 417 -61.73 20.73 -3.45
CA ARG A 417 -60.38 20.86 -2.88
C ARG A 417 -59.36 20.91 -4.01
N VAL A 418 -58.15 21.37 -3.73
CA VAL A 418 -57.02 21.31 -4.67
C VAL A 418 -55.81 20.67 -4.01
N LEU A 419 -55.02 19.93 -4.79
CA LEU A 419 -53.83 19.21 -4.36
C LEU A 419 -52.63 19.62 -5.21
N PHE A 420 -51.42 19.57 -4.63
CA PHE A 420 -50.16 19.95 -5.27
C PHE A 420 -49.04 18.95 -4.90
N THR A 421 -48.42 18.30 -5.88
CA THR A 421 -47.21 17.46 -5.67
C THR A 421 -45.96 18.33 -5.74
N MET A 422 -45.12 18.25 -4.71
CA MET A 422 -43.82 18.94 -4.59
C MET A 422 -42.65 17.94 -4.57
N PRO A 423 -41.54 18.19 -5.30
CA PRO A 423 -40.40 17.27 -5.39
C PRO A 423 -39.42 17.47 -4.23
N LEU A 424 -39.00 16.38 -3.57
CA LEU A 424 -38.17 16.44 -2.36
C LEU A 424 -36.78 15.76 -2.44
N SER A 425 -36.46 15.01 -3.50
CA SER A 425 -35.18 14.27 -3.57
C SER A 425 -33.91 15.13 -3.40
N PHE A 426 -33.95 16.42 -3.74
CA PHE A 426 -32.81 17.33 -3.61
C PHE A 426 -32.43 17.63 -2.14
N TYR A 427 -33.38 17.48 -1.22
CA TYR A 427 -33.20 17.81 0.20
C TYR A 427 -32.67 16.64 1.04
N LYS A 428 -32.48 15.45 0.44
CA LYS A 428 -32.01 14.27 1.17
C LYS A 428 -30.69 14.52 1.90
N GLY A 429 -30.71 14.39 3.23
CA GLY A 429 -29.55 14.61 4.10
C GLY A 429 -29.15 16.07 4.32
N LYS A 430 -29.92 17.06 3.80
CA LYS A 430 -29.74 18.49 4.11
C LYS A 430 -30.45 18.83 5.42
N GLN A 431 -29.89 19.74 6.22
CA GLN A 431 -30.52 20.20 7.46
C GLN A 431 -31.63 21.21 7.13
N ILE A 432 -32.88 20.87 7.41
CA ILE A 432 -34.02 21.75 7.13
C ILE A 432 -34.23 22.73 8.28
N LYS A 433 -34.04 24.03 7.98
CA LYS A 433 -34.13 25.18 8.89
C LYS A 433 -35.45 25.97 8.75
N GLY A 434 -36.26 25.70 7.72
CA GLY A 434 -37.57 26.32 7.58
C GLY A 434 -38.29 25.98 6.28
N ALA A 435 -39.61 26.16 6.27
CA ALA A 435 -40.44 25.94 5.09
C ALA A 435 -41.58 26.99 4.97
N THR A 436 -42.08 27.18 3.76
CA THR A 436 -43.29 27.97 3.49
C THR A 436 -43.94 27.50 2.19
N PHE A 437 -45.21 27.10 2.25
CA PHE A 437 -46.01 26.82 1.05
C PHE A 437 -46.75 28.11 0.63
N SER A 438 -46.58 28.53 -0.62
CA SER A 438 -47.10 29.79 -1.16
C SER A 438 -47.98 29.56 -2.40
N ALA A 439 -49.15 30.17 -2.40
CA ALA A 439 -50.15 30.10 -3.47
C ALA A 439 -50.76 31.48 -3.75
N ARG A 440 -51.59 31.55 -4.81
CA ARG A 440 -52.32 32.77 -5.21
C ARG A 440 -53.82 32.52 -5.13
N VAL A 441 -54.53 33.41 -4.45
CA VAL A 441 -55.99 33.50 -4.42
C VAL A 441 -56.41 34.52 -5.47
N GLU A 442 -57.10 34.08 -6.50
CA GLU A 442 -57.55 34.90 -7.63
C GLU A 442 -58.98 35.43 -7.46
N HIS A 443 -59.80 34.73 -6.68
CA HIS A 443 -61.17 35.13 -6.36
C HIS A 443 -61.56 34.68 -4.95
N ILE A 444 -62.48 35.41 -4.32
CA ILE A 444 -63.12 35.07 -3.03
C ILE A 444 -64.63 35.26 -3.18
N TYR A 445 -65.45 34.53 -2.44
CA TYR A 445 -66.92 34.71 -2.49
C TYR A 445 -67.36 36.12 -2.04
N SER A 446 -66.80 36.60 -0.92
CA SER A 446 -67.19 37.88 -0.32
C SER A 446 -66.78 39.09 -1.17
N ALA A 447 -67.70 40.03 -1.40
CA ALA A 447 -67.45 41.28 -2.12
C ALA A 447 -66.44 42.24 -1.45
N SER A 448 -65.89 41.87 -0.29
CA SER A 448 -64.75 42.51 0.36
C SER A 448 -63.99 41.45 1.18
N PRO A 449 -62.65 41.51 1.29
CA PRO A 449 -61.87 40.49 2.00
C PRO A 449 -62.22 40.39 3.50
N THR A 450 -62.85 39.29 3.89
CA THR A 450 -63.05 38.86 5.29
C THR A 450 -62.01 37.79 5.67
N ALA A 451 -61.79 37.60 6.97
CA ALA A 451 -61.02 36.47 7.47
C ALA A 451 -61.88 35.19 7.32
N GLU A 452 -61.52 34.37 6.33
CA GLU A 452 -62.25 33.16 5.95
C GLU A 452 -61.20 32.03 5.88
N PRO A 453 -61.09 31.15 6.89
CA PRO A 453 -59.91 30.34 7.04
C PRO A 453 -59.68 29.36 5.87
N ILE A 454 -58.42 29.01 5.64
CA ILE A 454 -58.02 27.96 4.69
C ILE A 454 -56.92 27.09 5.32
N ARG A 455 -57.07 25.77 5.21
CA ARG A 455 -56.19 24.78 5.82
C ARG A 455 -55.30 24.10 4.79
N LEU A 456 -54.07 23.82 5.20
CA LEU A 456 -53.08 23.01 4.49
C LEU A 456 -52.99 21.64 5.16
N TYR A 457 -52.95 20.59 4.34
CA TYR A 457 -52.81 19.19 4.75
C TYR A 457 -51.65 18.54 4.00
N ARG A 458 -50.99 17.53 4.60
CA ARG A 458 -50.26 16.51 3.84
C ARG A 458 -51.30 15.54 3.28
N ILE A 459 -51.12 15.09 2.05
CA ILE A 459 -51.98 14.10 1.41
C ILE A 459 -51.19 12.81 1.26
N GLY A 460 -51.67 11.76 1.92
CA GLY A 460 -51.07 10.44 1.92
C GLY A 460 -49.67 10.36 2.56
N GLY A 461 -49.05 9.19 2.44
CA GLY A 461 -47.76 8.88 3.09
C GLY A 461 -46.52 9.17 2.24
N LYS A 462 -45.43 8.50 2.61
CA LYS A 462 -44.10 8.60 1.97
C LYS A 462 -44.17 8.41 0.46
N ASN A 463 -43.75 9.44 -0.29
CA ASN A 463 -43.77 9.50 -1.75
C ASN A 463 -45.18 9.48 -2.40
N HIS A 464 -46.26 9.78 -1.68
CA HIS A 464 -47.59 9.94 -2.32
C HIS A 464 -47.56 11.11 -3.32
N THR A 465 -48.08 10.87 -4.53
CA THR A 465 -48.14 11.83 -5.64
C THR A 465 -49.46 11.71 -6.38
N ILE A 466 -50.13 12.84 -6.64
CA ILE A 466 -51.28 12.88 -7.56
C ILE A 466 -50.87 12.59 -9.01
N THR A 467 -51.79 11.98 -9.76
CA THR A 467 -51.70 11.57 -11.17
C THR A 467 -52.88 12.14 -11.97
N SER A 468 -52.87 12.02 -13.31
CA SER A 468 -54.02 12.37 -14.16
C SER A 468 -55.32 11.72 -13.69
N SER A 469 -55.22 10.49 -13.18
CA SER A 469 -56.30 9.70 -12.60
C SER A 469 -56.79 10.14 -11.21
N SER A 470 -56.20 11.17 -10.57
CA SER A 470 -56.62 11.65 -9.25
C SER A 470 -57.92 12.47 -9.30
N ASN A 471 -58.94 11.98 -8.59
CA ASN A 471 -60.27 12.55 -8.44
C ASN A 471 -60.71 12.53 -6.97
N TRP A 472 -61.97 12.85 -6.65
CA TRP A 472 -62.45 12.82 -5.27
C TRP A 472 -62.53 11.39 -4.72
N SER A 473 -63.09 10.46 -5.49
CA SER A 473 -63.28 9.06 -5.06
C SER A 473 -62.00 8.36 -4.61
N ASN A 474 -60.84 8.73 -5.17
CA ASN A 474 -59.55 8.13 -4.84
C ASN A 474 -58.57 9.05 -4.06
N THR A 475 -59.05 10.19 -3.54
CA THR A 475 -58.25 11.06 -2.65
C THR A 475 -59.01 11.59 -1.43
N GLN A 476 -60.31 11.32 -1.28
CA GLN A 476 -61.14 11.90 -0.20
C GLN A 476 -60.69 11.51 1.21
N ASP A 477 -60.10 10.33 1.37
CA ASP A 477 -59.71 9.73 2.65
C ASP A 477 -58.26 10.08 3.06
N ASP A 478 -57.44 10.65 2.16
CA ASP A 478 -56.03 11.00 2.42
C ASP A 478 -55.83 12.32 3.21
N TRP A 479 -56.85 12.86 3.88
CA TRP A 479 -56.88 14.24 4.41
C TRP A 479 -56.74 14.38 5.94
N ASP A 480 -56.19 13.39 6.63
CA ASP A 480 -56.07 13.41 8.10
C ASP A 480 -54.91 14.31 8.61
N ASP A 481 -53.81 14.42 7.87
CA ASP A 481 -52.59 15.11 8.29
C ASP A 481 -52.69 16.65 8.18
N HIS A 482 -53.31 17.31 9.15
CA HIS A 482 -53.39 18.77 9.19
C HIS A 482 -52.04 19.44 9.51
N ILE A 483 -51.55 20.29 8.60
CA ILE A 483 -50.27 21.00 8.73
C ILE A 483 -50.45 22.41 9.33
N GLY A 484 -51.52 23.13 8.96
CA GLY A 484 -51.72 24.50 9.42
C GLY A 484 -52.91 25.22 8.81
N THR A 485 -53.28 26.34 9.43
CA THR A 485 -54.41 27.19 9.00
C THR A 485 -53.93 28.62 8.75
N VAL A 486 -54.35 29.21 7.63
CA VAL A 486 -54.27 30.65 7.40
C VAL A 486 -55.66 31.25 7.64
N ASP A 487 -55.78 31.97 8.76
CA ASP A 487 -56.99 32.71 9.14
C ASP A 487 -56.68 34.22 9.14
N LYS A 488 -56.84 34.84 7.97
CA LYS A 488 -56.67 36.28 7.76
C LYS A 488 -57.42 36.71 6.49
N ALA A 489 -57.73 37.99 6.38
CA ALA A 489 -58.30 38.54 5.14
C ALA A 489 -57.27 38.48 3.99
N ILE A 490 -57.66 37.88 2.86
CA ILE A 490 -56.81 37.76 1.66
C ILE A 490 -57.43 38.58 0.53
N SER A 491 -56.70 39.60 0.07
CA SER A 491 -57.11 40.40 -1.10
C SER A 491 -56.76 39.63 -2.39
N PRO A 492 -57.70 39.44 -3.34
CA PRO A 492 -57.45 38.74 -4.59
C PRO A 492 -56.29 39.29 -5.44
N THR A 493 -55.65 38.43 -6.24
CA THR A 493 -54.53 38.80 -7.12
C THR A 493 -54.48 37.90 -8.37
N SER A 494 -53.92 38.37 -9.49
CA SER A 494 -53.81 37.54 -10.70
C SER A 494 -52.86 36.36 -10.50
N CYS A 495 -53.06 35.25 -11.22
CA CYS A 495 -52.10 34.15 -11.21
C CYS A 495 -50.67 34.57 -11.67
N SER A 496 -50.52 35.68 -12.39
CA SER A 496 -49.22 36.26 -12.79
C SER A 496 -48.51 37.11 -11.71
N SER A 497 -49.16 37.39 -10.57
CA SER A 497 -48.65 38.30 -9.53
C SER A 497 -47.78 37.61 -8.46
N GLN A 498 -47.45 38.30 -7.37
CA GLN A 498 -46.85 37.70 -6.17
C GLN A 498 -47.89 36.86 -5.40
N PRO A 499 -47.49 35.82 -4.64
CA PRO A 499 -48.40 35.06 -3.78
C PRO A 499 -48.99 35.94 -2.67
N ASN A 500 -50.28 35.76 -2.40
CA ASN A 500 -51.05 36.41 -1.32
C ASN A 500 -51.49 35.43 -0.22
N LEU A 501 -51.32 34.12 -0.44
CA LEU A 501 -51.56 33.05 0.53
C LEU A 501 -50.24 32.32 0.84
N ASN A 502 -49.76 32.43 2.08
CA ASN A 502 -48.56 31.74 2.56
C ASN A 502 -48.86 30.98 3.85
N PHE A 503 -48.44 29.72 3.92
CA PHE A 503 -48.39 28.92 5.14
C PHE A 503 -46.94 28.92 5.65
N GLU A 504 -46.62 29.91 6.48
CA GLU A 504 -45.27 30.15 7.03
C GLU A 504 -45.10 29.36 8.33
N SER A 505 -44.16 28.41 8.39
CA SER A 505 -43.97 27.52 9.55
C SER A 505 -42.75 27.81 10.43
N GLY A 506 -41.85 28.71 10.01
CA GLY A 506 -40.59 28.97 10.72
C GLY A 506 -39.72 27.70 10.81
N GLU A 507 -38.85 27.62 11.83
CA GLU A 507 -37.96 26.46 12.00
C GLU A 507 -38.62 25.27 12.74
N SER A 508 -39.63 25.54 13.55
CA SER A 508 -40.25 24.56 14.47
C SER A 508 -41.71 24.18 14.15
N GLY A 509 -42.35 24.80 13.15
CA GLY A 509 -43.73 24.50 12.76
C GLY A 509 -43.86 23.30 11.83
N GLU A 510 -45.09 22.77 11.72
CA GLU A 510 -45.33 21.41 11.20
C GLU A 510 -44.86 21.18 9.76
N LEU A 511 -45.05 22.12 8.84
CA LEU A 511 -44.55 21.99 7.45
C LEU A 511 -43.03 21.81 7.40
N THR A 512 -42.29 22.42 8.35
CA THR A 512 -40.84 22.27 8.47
C THR A 512 -40.48 20.93 9.12
N SER A 513 -41.27 20.46 10.09
CA SER A 513 -41.15 19.12 10.70
C SER A 513 -41.31 18.03 9.61
N GLU A 514 -42.37 18.12 8.83
CA GLU A 514 -42.69 17.25 7.72
C GLU A 514 -41.58 17.19 6.66
N ILE A 515 -41.10 18.34 6.20
CA ILE A 515 -40.02 18.40 5.19
C ILE A 515 -38.67 17.94 5.79
N ARG A 516 -38.45 18.11 7.09
CA ARG A 516 -37.27 17.57 7.80
C ARG A 516 -37.32 16.05 7.91
N THR A 517 -38.48 15.48 8.22
CA THR A 517 -38.72 14.02 8.17
C THR A 517 -38.47 13.51 6.75
N ALA A 518 -39.09 14.14 5.75
CA ALA A 518 -38.93 13.77 4.34
C ALA A 518 -37.47 13.84 3.85
N ALA A 519 -36.71 14.85 4.28
CA ALA A 519 -35.28 15.00 3.99
C ALA A 519 -34.40 13.95 4.69
N THR A 520 -34.76 13.54 5.90
CA THR A 520 -34.04 12.51 6.68
C THR A 520 -34.28 11.12 6.08
N ASP A 521 -35.54 10.80 5.81
CA ASP A 521 -36.01 9.53 5.29
C ASP A 521 -35.77 9.34 3.77
N GLY A 522 -35.30 10.38 3.08
CA GLY A 522 -35.04 10.37 1.65
C GLY A 522 -36.29 10.22 0.77
N TRP A 523 -37.34 11.00 1.05
CA TRP A 523 -38.55 11.04 0.23
C TRP A 523 -38.26 11.71 -1.13
N ASN A 524 -38.94 11.26 -2.17
CA ASN A 524 -38.81 11.78 -3.53
C ASN A 524 -39.80 12.90 -3.86
N ALA A 525 -40.95 12.91 -3.19
CA ALA A 525 -42.02 13.88 -3.33
C ALA A 525 -42.92 13.89 -2.07
N MET A 526 -43.75 14.93 -1.96
CA MET A 526 -44.81 15.09 -0.96
C MET A 526 -45.99 15.79 -1.63
N THR A 527 -47.21 15.36 -1.33
CA THR A 527 -48.42 16.03 -1.81
C THR A 527 -49.03 16.88 -0.71
N LEU A 528 -49.42 18.10 -1.06
CA LEU A 528 -50.02 19.10 -0.17
C LEU A 528 -51.43 19.45 -0.66
N GLY A 529 -52.41 19.45 0.23
CA GLY A 529 -53.82 19.73 -0.09
C GLY A 529 -54.33 21.01 0.57
N LEU A 530 -55.15 21.79 -0.16
CA LEU A 530 -55.88 22.93 0.38
C LEU A 530 -57.38 22.65 0.51
N ARG A 531 -57.92 23.01 1.69
CA ARG A 531 -59.32 22.81 2.09
C ARG A 531 -59.85 24.05 2.81
N ALA A 532 -61.13 24.38 2.65
CA ALA A 532 -61.81 25.33 3.54
C ALA A 532 -61.82 24.79 4.99
N ALA A 533 -61.99 25.65 5.99
CA ALA A 533 -62.15 25.20 7.37
C ALA A 533 -63.55 24.62 7.62
N ASP A 534 -64.56 25.20 6.98
CA ASP A 534 -65.94 24.73 6.92
C ASP A 534 -66.40 24.61 5.44
N GLU A 535 -66.44 23.37 4.95
CA GLU A 535 -66.92 23.04 3.59
C GLU A 535 -68.45 23.07 3.44
N SER A 536 -69.19 23.63 4.41
CA SER A 536 -70.62 23.91 4.30
C SER A 536 -70.95 25.38 3.94
N ARG A 537 -70.04 26.33 4.19
CA ARG A 537 -70.28 27.78 3.99
C ARG A 537 -69.78 28.27 2.63
N PHE A 538 -70.60 29.03 1.92
CA PHE A 538 -70.20 29.73 0.68
C PHE A 538 -69.13 30.82 0.93
N ALA A 539 -69.17 31.49 2.09
CA ALA A 539 -68.23 32.56 2.43
C ALA A 539 -66.75 32.11 2.42
N GLU A 540 -66.47 30.84 2.71
CA GLU A 540 -65.10 30.32 2.68
C GLU A 540 -64.60 29.94 1.28
N TRP A 541 -65.45 30.05 0.25
CA TRP A 541 -65.08 29.69 -1.12
C TRP A 541 -64.11 30.70 -1.75
N LYS A 542 -63.06 30.16 -2.37
CA LYS A 542 -61.94 30.91 -2.98
C LYS A 542 -61.51 30.21 -4.27
N ARG A 543 -60.91 30.94 -5.22
CA ARG A 543 -60.20 30.34 -6.37
C ARG A 543 -58.69 30.41 -6.16
N ILE A 544 -58.00 29.28 -6.30
CA ILE A 544 -56.54 29.14 -6.12
C ILE A 544 -55.87 28.84 -7.46
N CYS A 545 -54.76 29.52 -7.77
CA CYS A 545 -53.99 29.29 -9.00
C CYS A 545 -53.15 28.00 -8.95
N GLY A 546 -52.96 27.36 -10.10
CA GLY A 546 -52.13 26.14 -10.24
C GLY A 546 -50.65 26.34 -9.87
N ASN A 547 -50.11 27.53 -10.11
CA ASN A 547 -48.69 27.89 -10.01
C ASN A 547 -48.16 28.15 -8.58
N ALA A 548 -48.60 27.35 -7.61
CA ALA A 548 -48.07 27.35 -6.25
C ALA A 548 -46.58 26.95 -6.20
N PHE A 549 -45.90 27.28 -5.10
CA PHE A 549 -44.52 26.86 -4.86
C PHE A 549 -44.24 26.57 -3.39
N LEU A 550 -43.27 25.69 -3.15
CA LEU A 550 -42.76 25.35 -1.83
C LEU A 550 -41.37 25.98 -1.66
N SER A 551 -41.24 26.90 -0.70
CA SER A 551 -39.97 27.53 -0.33
C SER A 551 -39.35 26.76 0.84
N ILE A 552 -38.10 26.32 0.72
CA ILE A 552 -37.40 25.51 1.73
C ILE A 552 -36.06 26.17 2.08
N LYS A 553 -35.86 26.49 3.35
CA LYS A 553 -34.60 27.00 3.91
C LYS A 553 -33.79 25.85 4.51
N TYR A 554 -32.54 25.69 4.09
CA TYR A 554 -31.69 24.57 4.47
C TYR A 554 -30.21 24.94 4.66
N ASN A 555 -29.46 24.01 5.26
CA ASN A 555 -28.00 24.03 5.39
C ASN A 555 -27.39 22.69 4.91
N ASN A 556 -26.17 22.71 4.38
CA ASN A 556 -25.46 21.52 3.91
C ASN A 556 -24.50 21.03 5.01
N LEU A 557 -24.91 20.02 5.80
CA LEU A 557 -24.10 19.53 6.91
C LEU A 557 -22.71 19.02 6.46
N PRO A 558 -21.67 19.14 7.33
CA PRO A 558 -20.36 18.56 7.09
C PRO A 558 -20.43 17.09 6.68
N ARG A 559 -19.59 16.69 5.72
CA ARG A 559 -19.61 15.32 5.20
C ARG A 559 -19.08 14.34 6.25
N GLN A 560 -19.56 13.11 6.18
CA GLN A 560 -19.02 12.01 6.98
C GLN A 560 -17.51 11.87 6.73
N ILE A 561 -16.73 11.86 7.81
CA ILE A 561 -15.28 11.63 7.75
C ILE A 561 -15.05 10.17 7.35
N ARG A 562 -14.34 9.93 6.24
CA ARG A 562 -14.06 8.57 5.75
C ARG A 562 -12.92 7.95 6.56
N THR A 563 -12.94 6.64 6.76
CA THR A 563 -11.84 5.92 7.44
C THR A 563 -10.49 6.07 6.71
N ALA A 564 -10.48 6.29 5.39
CA ALA A 564 -9.29 6.62 4.62
C ALA A 564 -8.68 8.00 4.94
N ASP A 565 -9.48 8.93 5.48
CA ASP A 565 -9.06 10.27 5.92
C ASP A 565 -8.68 10.29 7.42
N MET A 566 -8.54 9.12 8.04
CA MET A 566 -8.29 8.91 9.47
C MET A 566 -7.00 8.12 9.72
N SER A 567 -6.23 8.54 10.71
CA SER A 567 -4.96 7.89 11.10
C SER A 567 -4.66 8.09 12.60
N THR A 568 -3.72 7.31 13.11
CA THR A 568 -3.17 7.42 14.47
C THR A 568 -1.65 7.53 14.42
N ASP A 569 -1.09 8.27 15.38
CA ASP A 569 0.35 8.50 15.51
C ASP A 569 0.78 8.17 16.95
N PRO A 570 1.37 6.97 17.21
CA PRO A 570 1.67 5.89 16.26
C PRO A 570 0.44 5.05 15.85
N GLY A 571 0.64 4.08 14.95
CA GLY A 571 -0.36 3.11 14.48
C GLY A 571 -0.74 3.23 12.99
N GLY A 572 -0.55 4.39 12.37
CA GLY A 572 -0.70 4.57 10.91
C GLY A 572 -2.13 4.88 10.46
N LEU A 573 -2.52 4.45 9.25
CA LEU A 573 -3.89 4.64 8.75
C LEU A 573 -4.91 3.86 9.60
N CYS A 574 -6.17 4.29 9.60
CA CYS A 574 -7.27 3.56 10.24
C CYS A 574 -7.30 2.07 9.81
N LYS A 575 -7.29 1.17 10.81
CA LYS A 575 -7.41 -0.28 10.65
C LYS A 575 -8.33 -0.86 11.73
N TRP A 576 -8.76 -2.10 11.50
CA TRP A 576 -9.60 -2.89 12.40
C TRP A 576 -9.43 -4.38 12.11
N GLY A 577 -10.13 -5.25 12.84
CA GLY A 577 -10.15 -6.69 12.63
C GLY A 577 -8.82 -7.34 13.00
N ALA A 578 -8.31 -8.25 12.16
CA ALA A 578 -6.98 -8.83 12.35
C ALA A 578 -5.85 -7.82 12.14
N SER A 579 -6.10 -6.72 11.41
CA SER A 579 -5.09 -5.72 11.04
C SER A 579 -4.99 -4.54 12.01
N ARG A 580 -5.62 -4.60 13.20
CA ARG A 580 -5.53 -3.52 14.20
C ARG A 580 -4.08 -3.37 14.71
N PRO A 581 -3.49 -2.16 14.73
CA PRO A 581 -2.17 -1.94 15.32
C PRO A 581 -2.18 -2.16 16.83
N THR A 582 -1.07 -2.64 17.36
CA THR A 582 -0.67 -2.38 18.76
C THR A 582 0.22 -1.13 18.77
N VAL A 583 0.21 -0.34 19.84
CA VAL A 583 1.00 0.89 20.00
C VAL A 583 1.62 1.00 21.39
N ASP A 584 2.88 1.44 21.43
CA ASP A 584 3.75 1.67 22.60
C ASP A 584 3.22 2.74 23.58
N ARG A 585 2.39 3.65 23.08
CA ARG A 585 1.89 4.83 23.80
C ARG A 585 0.50 5.23 23.33
N PRO A 586 -0.29 5.94 24.17
CA PRO A 586 -1.60 6.48 23.78
C PRO A 586 -1.44 7.39 22.54
N PRO A 587 -2.05 7.05 21.40
CA PRO A 587 -1.70 7.68 20.14
C PRO A 587 -2.39 9.04 19.97
N THR A 588 -1.85 9.86 19.06
CA THR A 588 -2.56 11.04 18.54
C THR A 588 -3.43 10.62 17.37
N LEU A 589 -4.75 10.69 17.57
CA LEU A 589 -5.77 10.48 16.54
C LEU A 589 -5.76 11.69 15.59
N LYS A 590 -5.87 11.44 14.29
CA LYS A 590 -5.78 12.45 13.25
C LYS A 590 -6.90 12.23 12.23
N ALA A 591 -7.66 13.27 11.92
CA ALA A 591 -8.76 13.21 10.96
C ALA A 591 -8.77 14.45 10.05
N ILE A 592 -9.10 14.24 8.78
CA ILE A 592 -9.37 15.31 7.81
C ILE A 592 -10.88 15.38 7.60
N ALA A 593 -11.45 16.58 7.77
CA ALA A 593 -12.86 16.84 7.52
C ALA A 593 -13.08 17.46 6.14
N SER A 594 -14.29 17.31 5.60
CA SER A 594 -14.73 17.99 4.37
C SER A 594 -16.16 18.48 4.54
N ASP A 595 -16.45 19.64 3.96
CA ASP A 595 -17.71 20.35 4.11
C ASP A 595 -18.21 20.76 2.71
N PRO A 596 -19.52 20.61 2.38
CA PRO A 596 -20.02 20.94 1.05
C PRO A 596 -19.96 22.45 0.71
N ASP A 597 -20.07 23.32 1.71
CA ASP A 597 -20.14 24.78 1.51
C ASP A 597 -18.75 25.45 1.54
N HIS A 598 -17.73 24.71 2.00
CA HIS A 598 -16.34 25.14 1.93
C HIS A 598 -15.76 25.05 0.51
N GLY A 599 -15.00 26.07 0.09
CA GLY A 599 -14.36 26.07 -1.22
C GLY A 599 -13.29 27.14 -1.38
N ASN A 600 -12.73 27.20 -2.60
CA ASN A 600 -11.52 27.94 -2.93
C ASN A 600 -11.65 29.46 -2.68
N GLY A 601 -11.25 29.93 -1.49
CA GLY A 601 -10.97 31.34 -1.20
C GLY A 601 -11.36 31.87 0.18
N ARG A 602 -12.33 31.26 0.88
CA ARG A 602 -12.88 31.71 2.18
C ARG A 602 -13.62 30.57 2.89
N THR A 603 -14.32 30.84 3.99
CA THR A 603 -13.75 31.07 5.34
C THR A 603 -14.36 30.11 6.36
N ASP A 604 -15.34 29.32 5.92
CA ASP A 604 -16.06 28.33 6.70
C ASP A 604 -15.06 27.33 7.28
N LYS A 605 -15.35 26.98 8.52
CA LYS A 605 -14.45 26.31 9.44
C LYS A 605 -15.28 25.30 10.18
N VAL A 606 -14.77 24.09 10.30
CA VAL A 606 -15.40 23.06 11.12
C VAL A 606 -14.58 22.85 12.40
N LYS A 607 -15.20 22.17 13.35
CA LYS A 607 -14.53 21.42 14.40
C LYS A 607 -14.73 19.94 14.15
N VAL A 608 -13.81 19.12 14.68
CA VAL A 608 -13.97 17.67 14.70
C VAL A 608 -14.16 17.20 16.13
N GLU A 609 -15.23 16.45 16.36
CA GLU A 609 -15.40 15.67 17.59
C GLU A 609 -14.84 14.27 17.37
N PHE A 610 -13.87 13.90 18.19
CA PHE A 610 -13.36 12.53 18.31
C PHE A 610 -14.10 11.82 19.43
N LYS A 611 -14.45 10.55 19.22
CA LYS A 611 -14.92 9.64 20.28
C LYS A 611 -13.92 8.51 20.43
N VAL A 612 -13.62 8.15 21.69
CA VAL A 612 -12.83 6.99 22.05
C VAL A 612 -13.68 6.11 22.96
N ASP A 613 -13.85 4.84 22.62
CA ASP A 613 -14.63 3.86 23.39
C ASP A 613 -13.91 2.51 23.53
N TRP A 614 -14.16 1.81 24.63
CA TRP A 614 -13.59 0.49 24.93
C TRP A 614 -14.50 -0.30 25.87
N THR A 615 -14.31 -1.61 25.93
CA THR A 615 -14.92 -2.47 26.96
C THR A 615 -13.93 -2.61 28.11
N ASP A 616 -14.38 -2.37 29.34
CA ASP A 616 -13.56 -2.53 30.54
C ASP A 616 -13.09 -3.99 30.69
N PRO A 617 -11.78 -4.27 30.81
CA PRO A 617 -11.28 -5.64 30.87
C PRO A 617 -11.71 -6.38 32.14
N THR A 618 -12.06 -5.67 33.22
CA THR A 618 -12.47 -6.26 34.50
C THR A 618 -14.00 -6.31 34.62
N THR A 619 -14.69 -5.16 34.48
CA THR A 619 -16.15 -5.09 34.71
C THR A 619 -16.99 -5.47 33.48
N LYS A 620 -16.37 -5.54 32.30
CA LYS A 620 -17.02 -5.74 30.99
C LYS A 620 -18.01 -4.63 30.59
N GLU A 621 -18.04 -3.52 31.31
CA GLU A 621 -18.85 -2.34 30.95
C GLU A 621 -18.26 -1.60 29.75
N ALA A 622 -19.12 -1.02 28.91
CA ALA A 622 -18.67 -0.08 27.87
C ALA A 622 -18.30 1.28 28.51
N LYS A 623 -17.07 1.74 28.28
CA LYS A 623 -16.58 3.07 28.68
C LYS A 623 -16.32 3.91 27.43
N SER A 624 -16.53 5.22 27.52
CA SER A 624 -16.18 6.13 26.42
C SER A 624 -15.95 7.57 26.90
N TYR A 625 -15.29 8.37 26.06
CA TYR A 625 -15.31 9.84 26.16
C TYR A 625 -15.24 10.46 24.77
N THR A 626 -15.69 11.73 24.64
CA THR A 626 -15.47 12.53 23.44
C THR A 626 -14.53 13.71 23.70
N TYR A 627 -13.99 14.28 22.63
CA TYR A 627 -13.20 15.50 22.61
C TYR A 627 -13.52 16.29 21.34
N LEU A 628 -13.98 17.53 21.50
CA LEU A 628 -14.22 18.46 20.41
C LEU A 628 -12.98 19.34 20.21
N SER A 629 -12.49 19.47 18.97
CA SER A 629 -11.30 20.27 18.66
C SER A 629 -11.42 21.71 19.15
N ARG A 630 -10.32 22.26 19.69
CA ARG A 630 -10.30 23.61 20.28
C ARG A 630 -10.60 24.69 19.24
N ASP A 631 -9.96 24.60 18.08
CA ASP A 631 -9.99 25.62 17.05
C ASP A 631 -10.97 25.30 15.91
N TRP A 632 -11.53 26.37 15.36
CA TRP A 632 -12.32 26.36 14.14
C TRP A 632 -11.36 26.44 12.93
N LEU A 633 -11.21 25.36 12.16
CA LEU A 633 -10.26 25.26 11.05
C LEU A 633 -10.96 24.95 9.73
N SER A 634 -10.48 25.50 8.62
CA SER A 634 -11.10 25.30 7.30
C SER A 634 -10.88 23.87 6.79
N PRO A 635 -11.93 23.15 6.37
CA PRO A 635 -11.87 21.71 6.04
C PRO A 635 -11.26 21.47 4.66
N THR A 636 -9.93 21.56 4.58
CA THR A 636 -9.13 21.23 3.39
C THR A 636 -8.42 19.89 3.56
N THR A 637 -7.98 19.27 2.45
CA THR A 637 -7.16 18.04 2.48
C THR A 637 -5.80 18.21 3.17
N ALA A 638 -5.34 19.44 3.39
CA ALA A 638 -4.13 19.73 4.17
C ALA A 638 -4.43 19.96 5.68
N THR A 639 -5.69 20.21 6.04
CA THR A 639 -6.10 20.51 7.42
C THR A 639 -6.32 19.23 8.21
N LYS A 640 -5.42 18.95 9.15
CA LYS A 640 -5.55 17.84 10.10
C LYS A 640 -6.11 18.35 11.42
N PHE A 641 -7.20 17.74 11.87
CA PHE A 641 -7.66 17.85 13.24
C PHE A 641 -7.01 16.73 14.05
N GLU A 642 -6.53 17.03 15.26
CA GLU A 642 -5.76 16.08 16.07
C GLU A 642 -6.26 16.01 17.53
N HIS A 643 -6.16 14.82 18.13
CA HIS A 643 -6.48 14.54 19.54
C HIS A 643 -5.56 13.45 20.11
N THR A 644 -4.77 13.77 21.14
CA THR A 644 -3.94 12.78 21.84
C THR A 644 -4.78 12.01 22.87
N VAL A 645 -4.84 10.68 22.74
CA VAL A 645 -5.60 9.81 23.62
C VAL A 645 -5.08 9.92 25.06
N LYS A 646 -6.01 10.03 26.03
CA LYS A 646 -5.69 10.05 27.46
C LYS A 646 -4.98 8.76 27.89
N SER A 647 -3.91 8.88 28.68
CA SER A 647 -3.16 7.74 29.25
C SER A 647 -3.94 6.88 30.26
N THR A 648 -5.20 7.24 30.57
CA THR A 648 -6.12 6.51 31.45
C THR A 648 -6.89 5.38 30.73
N ILE A 649 -6.56 5.07 29.47
CA ILE A 649 -7.08 3.88 28.78
C ILE A 649 -6.45 2.59 29.34
N PRO A 650 -7.15 1.46 29.35
CA PRO A 650 -6.57 0.18 29.74
C PRO A 650 -5.51 -0.29 28.73
N GLN A 651 -4.51 -1.03 29.21
CA GLN A 651 -3.59 -1.79 28.37
C GLN A 651 -4.27 -3.05 27.84
N ASN A 652 -3.71 -3.64 26.78
CA ASN A 652 -4.01 -4.97 26.25
C ASN A 652 -5.52 -5.25 26.06
N THR A 653 -6.21 -4.16 25.71
CA THR A 653 -7.64 -4.04 25.50
C THR A 653 -7.83 -3.34 24.15
N VAL A 654 -8.86 -3.75 23.39
CA VAL A 654 -9.21 -3.07 22.15
C VAL A 654 -9.80 -1.71 22.47
N ILE A 655 -9.14 -0.66 21.99
CA ILE A 655 -9.64 0.70 22.00
C ILE A 655 -10.19 1.01 20.61
N TYR A 656 -11.46 1.39 20.56
CA TYR A 656 -12.16 1.85 19.36
C TYR A 656 -12.15 3.38 19.31
N TRP A 657 -12.15 3.95 18.12
CA TRP A 657 -12.39 5.37 17.93
C TRP A 657 -13.10 5.71 16.62
N SER A 658 -13.76 6.87 16.64
CA SER A 658 -14.48 7.45 15.51
C SER A 658 -14.41 8.99 15.56
N ALA A 659 -14.76 9.65 14.46
CA ALA A 659 -14.74 11.10 14.36
C ALA A 659 -15.96 11.64 13.57
N ARG A 660 -16.41 12.86 13.87
CA ARG A 660 -17.41 13.61 13.08
C ARG A 660 -17.07 15.09 13.02
N ALA A 661 -17.51 15.79 11.99
CA ALA A 661 -17.35 17.23 11.85
C ALA A 661 -18.61 18.02 12.24
N THR A 662 -18.44 19.27 12.65
CA THR A 662 -19.51 20.26 12.90
C THR A 662 -19.11 21.62 12.34
N ASP A 663 -20.03 22.29 11.64
CA ASP A 663 -19.96 23.65 11.10
C ASP A 663 -20.34 24.72 12.14
N GLY A 664 -21.03 24.32 13.21
CA GLY A 664 -21.61 25.18 14.24
C GLY A 664 -23.15 25.17 14.25
N ASP A 665 -23.77 24.86 13.12
CA ASP A 665 -25.23 24.76 12.95
C ASP A 665 -25.73 23.31 13.10
N GLY A 666 -24.88 22.31 12.87
CA GLY A 666 -25.19 20.91 13.03
C GLY A 666 -23.95 20.01 13.08
N TYR A 667 -24.16 18.70 13.05
CA TYR A 667 -23.10 17.70 13.03
C TYR A 667 -23.28 16.77 11.82
N GLY A 668 -22.19 16.50 11.11
CA GLY A 668 -22.12 15.41 10.14
C GLY A 668 -22.20 14.03 10.82
N PRO A 669 -22.43 12.95 10.04
CA PRO A 669 -22.41 11.59 10.58
C PRO A 669 -21.06 11.21 11.19
N TRP A 670 -21.07 10.28 12.16
CA TRP A 670 -19.84 9.65 12.64
C TRP A 670 -19.17 8.86 11.52
N SER A 671 -17.84 8.80 11.51
CA SER A 671 -17.08 7.96 10.58
C SER A 671 -17.44 6.47 10.64
N SER A 672 -18.07 6.05 11.75
CA SER A 672 -18.61 4.69 11.96
C SER A 672 -20.11 4.53 11.68
N THR A 673 -20.80 5.55 11.19
CA THR A 673 -22.22 5.46 10.78
C THR A 673 -22.33 4.71 9.45
N GLY A 674 -23.07 3.61 9.43
CA GLY A 674 -23.29 2.76 8.26
C GLY A 674 -23.56 1.32 8.68
N ASP A 675 -23.82 0.46 7.70
CA ASP A 675 -23.98 -0.98 7.92
C ASP A 675 -23.02 -1.75 6.99
N PRO A 676 -22.06 -2.53 7.53
CA PRO A 676 -21.69 -2.63 8.94
C PRO A 676 -20.98 -1.36 9.47
N ALA A 677 -21.18 -1.05 10.75
CA ALA A 677 -20.56 0.09 11.42
C ALA A 677 -19.04 -0.10 11.64
N GLN A 678 -18.20 0.56 10.84
CA GLN A 678 -16.74 0.43 10.91
C GLN A 678 -16.12 1.47 11.85
N ARG A 679 -15.43 1.03 12.91
CA ARG A 679 -14.63 1.88 13.81
C ARG A 679 -13.15 1.63 13.56
N CYS A 680 -12.32 2.66 13.76
CA CYS A 680 -10.87 2.47 13.80
C CYS A 680 -10.50 1.84 15.15
N GLU A 681 -9.57 0.89 15.17
CA GLU A 681 -9.17 0.15 16.37
C GLU A 681 -7.66 0.25 16.61
N PHE A 682 -7.24 0.23 17.86
CA PHE A 682 -5.86 -0.05 18.26
C PHE A 682 -5.83 -0.82 19.60
N VAL A 683 -4.68 -1.36 19.96
CA VAL A 683 -4.39 -1.89 21.30
C VAL A 683 -3.23 -1.08 21.87
N TYR A 684 -3.35 -0.58 23.09
CA TYR A 684 -2.24 0.06 23.80
C TYR A 684 -1.51 -0.99 24.64
N ASP A 685 -0.21 -1.14 24.41
CA ASP A 685 0.70 -1.81 25.35
C ASP A 685 1.90 -0.90 25.64
N ARG A 686 2.47 -1.01 26.82
CA ARG A 686 3.68 -0.33 27.29
C ARG A 686 4.65 -1.30 28.00
N THR A 687 4.31 -2.59 27.99
CA THR A 687 5.11 -3.68 28.54
C THR A 687 6.22 -3.95 27.56
N TRP A 688 7.47 -3.91 28.01
CA TRP A 688 8.60 -4.33 27.18
C TRP A 688 8.76 -5.84 27.33
N PRO A 689 9.19 -6.57 26.28
CA PRO A 689 9.47 -7.99 26.41
C PRO A 689 10.64 -8.24 27.37
N GLY A 690 10.62 -9.39 28.04
CA GLY A 690 11.75 -9.94 28.78
C GLY A 690 12.94 -10.22 27.87
N LYS A 691 14.10 -10.53 28.46
CA LYS A 691 15.31 -10.78 27.66
C LYS A 691 15.18 -12.11 26.91
N PRO A 692 15.42 -12.17 25.58
CA PRO A 692 15.32 -13.42 24.83
C PRO A 692 16.28 -14.47 25.38
N LEU A 693 15.77 -15.68 25.58
CA LEU A 693 16.60 -16.85 25.85
C LEU A 693 17.24 -17.31 24.54
N VAL A 694 18.56 -17.56 24.60
CA VAL A 694 19.35 -18.07 23.48
C VAL A 694 19.97 -19.40 23.90
N LEU A 695 19.84 -20.42 23.05
CA LEU A 695 20.37 -21.76 23.30
C LEU A 695 21.06 -22.32 22.05
N SER A 696 22.27 -22.83 22.20
CA SER A 696 22.90 -23.76 21.27
C SER A 696 23.38 -25.01 22.01
N LYS A 697 23.51 -26.13 21.30
CA LYS A 697 24.14 -27.36 21.81
C LYS A 697 25.59 -27.51 21.35
N GLN A 698 25.90 -27.02 20.15
CA GLN A 698 27.24 -27.02 19.57
C GLN A 698 28.11 -25.92 20.17
N TYR A 699 27.51 -24.77 20.47
CA TYR A 699 28.21 -23.60 21.03
C TYR A 699 27.50 -23.08 22.28
N PRO A 700 27.56 -23.80 23.43
CA PRO A 700 27.07 -23.27 24.70
C PRO A 700 27.73 -21.93 25.05
N SER A 701 27.02 -21.09 25.80
CA SER A 701 27.55 -19.81 26.30
C SER A 701 28.39 -20.03 27.57
N ASP A 702 29.52 -20.71 27.42
CA ASP A 702 30.48 -20.98 28.49
C ASP A 702 31.89 -20.42 28.16
N THR A 703 32.91 -20.91 28.88
CA THR A 703 34.32 -20.50 28.70
C THR A 703 35.18 -21.62 28.12
N VAL A 704 34.55 -22.66 27.60
CA VAL A 704 35.21 -23.78 26.90
C VAL A 704 35.26 -23.45 25.41
N TYR A 705 36.34 -23.86 24.74
CA TYR A 705 36.42 -23.79 23.29
C TYR A 705 35.77 -25.03 22.67
N HIS A 706 34.90 -24.81 21.68
CA HIS A 706 34.20 -25.89 20.96
C HIS A 706 34.60 -25.89 19.49
N ASP A 707 34.55 -27.04 18.82
CA ASP A 707 34.95 -27.13 17.41
C ASP A 707 33.97 -26.43 16.48
N GLY A 708 34.45 -25.41 15.77
CA GLY A 708 33.55 -24.49 15.07
C GLY A 708 33.98 -23.88 13.76
N VAL A 709 35.27 -23.65 13.48
CA VAL A 709 35.63 -23.16 12.14
C VAL A 709 35.31 -24.24 11.10
N GLY A 710 34.35 -23.96 10.22
CA GLY A 710 33.87 -24.92 9.23
C GLY A 710 32.73 -25.86 9.69
N THR A 711 32.25 -25.73 10.92
CA THR A 711 31.21 -26.58 11.52
C THR A 711 29.95 -25.77 11.84
N TYR A 712 28.77 -26.34 11.59
CA TYR A 712 27.50 -25.64 11.77
C TYR A 712 26.86 -25.85 13.15
N GLY A 713 26.64 -24.76 13.87
CA GLY A 713 25.86 -24.73 15.11
C GLY A 713 24.42 -24.27 14.87
N THR A 714 23.47 -24.91 15.55
CA THR A 714 22.08 -24.43 15.61
C THR A 714 21.92 -23.52 16.83
N PHE A 715 21.35 -22.34 16.63
CA PHE A 715 20.97 -21.41 17.69
C PHE A 715 19.46 -21.24 17.71
N THR A 716 18.84 -21.37 18.87
CA THR A 716 17.39 -21.20 19.08
C THR A 716 17.15 -20.00 19.98
N PHE A 717 16.20 -19.14 19.58
CA PHE A 717 15.77 -17.97 20.32
C PHE A 717 14.33 -18.19 20.77
N SER A 718 14.01 -17.83 22.01
CA SER A 718 12.65 -17.95 22.56
C SER A 718 12.37 -16.85 23.60
N PRO A 719 11.10 -16.71 24.06
CA PRO A 719 10.83 -16.15 25.36
C PRO A 719 11.69 -16.80 26.44
N ASN A 720 12.05 -16.06 27.48
CA ASN A 720 12.76 -16.62 28.64
C ASN A 720 11.74 -17.08 29.70
N PRO A 721 11.54 -18.39 29.92
CA PRO A 721 10.57 -18.89 30.90
C PRO A 721 10.96 -18.61 32.37
N ASN A 722 12.16 -18.05 32.60
CA ASN A 722 12.64 -17.62 33.92
C ASN A 722 12.54 -16.10 34.14
N ASP A 723 12.03 -15.34 33.16
CA ASP A 723 11.73 -13.91 33.34
C ASP A 723 10.37 -13.74 34.05
N ALA A 724 10.16 -12.57 34.66
CA ALA A 724 8.89 -12.23 35.32
C ALA A 724 7.83 -11.71 34.31
N ILE A 725 8.22 -11.49 33.06
CA ILE A 725 7.39 -10.93 31.99
C ILE A 725 6.81 -12.07 31.13
N PRO A 726 5.47 -12.21 31.02
CA PRO A 726 4.84 -13.23 30.19
C PRO A 726 4.89 -12.88 28.69
N ASP A 727 6.07 -13.07 28.08
CA ASP A 727 6.47 -12.81 26.68
C ASP A 727 5.67 -13.61 25.62
N THR A 728 4.35 -13.39 25.62
CA THR A 728 3.37 -14.14 24.81
C THR A 728 3.03 -13.47 23.49
N ASP A 729 3.50 -12.24 23.25
CA ASP A 729 3.23 -11.46 22.04
C ASP A 729 4.50 -11.12 21.22
N VAL A 730 5.66 -11.68 21.55
CA VAL A 730 6.89 -11.56 20.74
C VAL A 730 6.64 -12.07 19.31
N VAL A 731 6.65 -11.18 18.33
CA VAL A 731 6.32 -11.47 16.91
C VAL A 731 7.54 -11.48 15.99
N LYS A 732 8.72 -11.12 16.50
CA LYS A 732 9.94 -11.03 15.70
C LYS A 732 11.18 -11.18 16.57
N TYR A 733 12.20 -11.82 16.01
CA TYR A 733 13.58 -11.76 16.51
C TYR A 733 14.47 -11.12 15.46
N GLN A 734 15.46 -10.35 15.91
CA GLN A 734 16.59 -9.92 15.09
C GLN A 734 17.88 -10.49 15.67
N TYR A 735 18.85 -10.84 14.84
CA TYR A 735 20.09 -11.44 15.32
C TYR A 735 21.30 -11.11 14.43
N GLY A 736 22.48 -11.04 15.01
CA GLY A 736 23.73 -10.81 14.30
C GLY A 736 24.94 -11.39 15.03
N PHE A 737 25.83 -12.05 14.27
CA PHE A 737 27.09 -12.56 14.79
C PHE A 737 28.20 -11.53 14.59
N ASN A 738 29.05 -11.33 15.60
CA ASN A 738 30.28 -10.53 15.54
C ASN A 738 30.08 -9.08 15.04
N GLY A 739 28.94 -8.46 15.32
CA GLY A 739 28.60 -7.10 14.87
C GLY A 739 28.16 -7.00 13.40
N ALA A 740 27.87 -8.13 12.74
CA ALA A 740 27.25 -8.14 11.42
C ALA A 740 25.81 -7.57 11.44
N ALA A 741 25.34 -7.09 10.29
CA ALA A 741 24.00 -6.51 10.14
C ALA A 741 22.89 -7.50 10.56
N LEU A 742 21.94 -7.03 11.37
CA LEU A 742 20.94 -7.88 11.99
C LEU A 742 19.96 -8.50 10.98
N ALA A 743 20.03 -9.82 10.85
CA ALA A 743 19.02 -10.62 10.16
C ALA A 743 17.69 -10.62 10.97
N THR A 744 16.60 -11.09 10.35
CA THR A 744 15.26 -11.15 10.97
C THR A 744 14.68 -12.56 10.87
N LEU A 745 14.06 -13.04 11.95
CA LEU A 745 13.23 -14.24 12.01
C LEU A 745 11.85 -13.88 12.57
N THR A 746 10.84 -14.64 12.17
CA THR A 746 9.46 -14.51 12.67
C THR A 746 9.00 -15.89 13.11
N PRO A 747 8.52 -16.07 14.37
CA PRO A 747 7.96 -17.33 14.81
C PRO A 747 6.57 -17.58 14.20
N ASP A 748 6.20 -18.84 14.02
CA ASP A 748 4.89 -19.26 13.49
C ASP A 748 3.69 -18.75 14.33
N LYS A 749 3.95 -18.40 15.60
CA LYS A 749 2.99 -17.87 16.57
C LYS A 749 3.71 -16.84 17.44
N ALA A 750 2.98 -15.83 17.90
CA ALA A 750 3.54 -14.87 18.86
C ALA A 750 3.92 -15.59 20.17
N GLY A 751 5.05 -15.19 20.78
CA GLY A 751 5.67 -15.93 21.89
C GLY A 751 6.26 -17.30 21.49
N GLY A 752 6.36 -17.60 20.20
CA GLY A 752 6.99 -18.82 19.70
C GLY A 752 8.53 -18.73 19.63
N PRO A 753 9.22 -19.87 19.66
CA PRO A 753 10.65 -19.93 19.38
C PRO A 753 10.95 -19.82 17.88
N VAL A 754 12.19 -19.48 17.54
CA VAL A 754 12.78 -19.56 16.20
C VAL A 754 14.16 -20.18 16.27
N SER A 755 14.68 -20.74 15.17
CA SER A 755 16.05 -21.22 15.09
C SER A 755 16.77 -20.74 13.85
N THR A 756 18.09 -20.63 13.92
CA THR A 756 18.99 -20.39 12.79
C THR A 756 20.20 -21.32 12.85
N GLN A 757 20.89 -21.50 11.73
CA GLN A 757 22.16 -22.21 11.66
C GLN A 757 23.27 -21.25 11.22
N TRP A 758 24.42 -21.31 11.91
CA TRP A 758 25.58 -20.48 11.62
C TRP A 758 26.87 -21.30 11.71
N MET A 759 27.84 -20.94 10.89
CA MET A 759 29.15 -21.58 10.78
C MET A 759 30.23 -20.55 11.06
N PRO A 760 31.00 -20.68 12.15
CA PRO A 760 32.22 -19.88 12.35
C PRO A 760 33.20 -20.02 11.18
N THR A 761 33.93 -18.93 10.93
CA THR A 761 34.93 -18.81 9.84
C THR A 761 36.30 -18.31 10.34
N ARG A 762 36.45 -18.21 11.67
CA ARG A 762 37.65 -17.85 12.43
C ARG A 762 37.51 -18.41 13.85
N ALA A 763 38.62 -18.76 14.51
CA ALA A 763 38.61 -19.16 15.92
C ALA A 763 38.41 -17.97 16.87
N GLY A 764 38.53 -18.24 18.17
CA GLY A 764 38.43 -17.28 19.27
C GLY A 764 37.00 -17.00 19.73
N ARG A 765 36.83 -15.91 20.49
CA ARG A 765 35.52 -15.47 20.99
C ARG A 765 34.62 -15.00 19.87
N GLN A 766 33.45 -15.64 19.77
CA GLN A 766 32.33 -15.20 18.94
C GLN A 766 31.25 -14.58 19.83
N VAL A 767 30.54 -13.59 19.30
CA VAL A 767 29.43 -12.92 20.00
C VAL A 767 28.19 -12.96 19.11
N LEU A 768 27.06 -13.40 19.66
CA LEU A 768 25.77 -13.36 19.01
C LEU A 768 24.84 -12.38 19.75
N GLU A 769 24.46 -11.30 19.08
CA GLU A 769 23.39 -10.42 19.55
C GLU A 769 22.03 -10.98 19.10
N VAL A 770 21.06 -11.03 20.02
CA VAL A 770 19.67 -11.38 19.73
C VAL A 770 18.75 -10.33 20.36
N ILE A 771 17.85 -9.78 19.56
CA ILE A 771 16.84 -8.80 19.97
C ILE A 771 15.45 -9.40 19.75
N ALA A 772 14.64 -9.52 20.80
CA ALA A 772 13.22 -9.82 20.69
C ALA A 772 12.44 -8.52 20.45
N LEU A 773 11.41 -8.59 19.60
CA LEU A 773 10.45 -7.50 19.41
C LEU A 773 9.02 -7.99 19.63
N ASP A 774 8.30 -7.26 20.49
CA ASP A 774 6.89 -7.48 20.78
C ASP A 774 5.97 -6.93 19.67
N LYS A 775 4.66 -6.99 19.88
CA LYS A 775 3.70 -6.50 18.88
C LYS A 775 3.56 -4.96 18.88
N ALA A 776 3.97 -4.27 19.95
CA ALA A 776 3.98 -2.81 20.04
C ALA A 776 5.20 -2.16 19.36
N GLY A 777 6.29 -2.92 19.21
CA GLY A 777 7.58 -2.47 18.70
C GLY A 777 8.64 -2.20 19.79
N HIS A 778 8.41 -2.58 21.05
CA HIS A 778 9.47 -2.55 22.06
C HIS A 778 10.52 -3.63 21.75
N ALA A 779 11.75 -3.40 22.20
CA ALA A 779 12.89 -4.26 21.90
C ALA A 779 13.69 -4.61 23.16
N SER A 780 13.99 -5.89 23.36
CA SER A 780 14.83 -6.39 24.45
C SER A 780 15.99 -7.22 23.88
N SER A 781 17.19 -7.10 24.44
CA SER A 781 18.39 -7.71 23.88
C SER A 781 19.16 -8.61 24.84
N THR A 782 19.72 -9.68 24.27
CA THR A 782 20.65 -10.62 24.89
C THR A 782 21.91 -10.68 24.03
N LEU A 783 23.08 -10.64 24.67
CA LEU A 783 24.34 -11.05 24.07
C LEU A 783 24.63 -12.50 24.52
N TYR A 784 25.09 -13.32 23.58
CA TYR A 784 25.43 -14.72 23.78
C TYR A 784 26.88 -14.93 23.32
N ASP A 785 27.77 -15.12 24.28
CA ASP A 785 29.22 -15.24 24.08
C ASP A 785 29.64 -16.71 24.08
N PHE A 786 30.46 -17.13 23.12
CA PHE A 786 30.98 -18.50 23.05
C PHE A 786 32.39 -18.53 22.42
N LEU A 787 33.19 -19.56 22.71
CA LEU A 787 34.56 -19.71 22.20
C LEU A 787 34.64 -20.85 21.17
N VAL A 788 35.43 -20.64 20.12
CA VAL A 788 35.54 -21.54 18.96
C VAL A 788 37.02 -21.85 18.66
N SER A 789 37.35 -23.13 18.47
CA SER A 789 38.69 -23.59 18.01
C SER A 789 38.92 -23.30 16.52
N GLU A 790 40.09 -23.63 15.96
CA GLU A 790 40.32 -23.63 14.50
C GLU A 790 39.57 -24.77 13.75
N GLY A 791 38.65 -25.46 14.44
CA GLY A 791 37.81 -26.56 13.94
C GLY A 791 38.40 -27.94 14.28
N SER A 792 37.67 -29.00 13.90
CA SER A 792 38.17 -30.38 14.02
C SER A 792 39.52 -30.55 13.29
N PRO A 793 40.42 -31.41 13.78
CA PRO A 793 41.63 -31.76 13.04
C PRO A 793 41.32 -32.42 11.69
N VAL A 794 42.37 -32.61 10.90
CA VAL A 794 42.36 -33.47 9.72
C VAL A 794 41.99 -34.90 10.14
N VAL A 795 41.22 -35.58 9.30
CA VAL A 795 40.81 -36.99 9.49
C VAL A 795 41.90 -37.94 9.00
N ALA A 796 42.60 -37.57 7.92
CA ALA A 796 43.76 -38.28 7.39
C ALA A 796 44.65 -37.33 6.57
N GLN A 797 45.97 -37.46 6.70
CA GLN A 797 46.98 -36.61 6.08
C GLN A 797 48.20 -37.44 5.64
N TRP A 798 48.41 -37.55 4.33
CA TRP A 798 49.60 -38.21 3.76
C TRP A 798 50.49 -37.15 3.11
N ASN A 799 51.70 -36.98 3.64
CA ASN A 799 52.69 -36.07 3.08
C ASN A 799 53.17 -36.53 1.67
N LEU A 800 53.21 -37.86 1.44
CA LEU A 800 53.78 -38.54 0.27
C LEU A 800 55.30 -38.31 0.10
N ALA A 801 55.97 -38.10 1.25
CA ALA A 801 57.40 -37.91 1.42
C ALA A 801 58.14 -39.19 1.86
N ASP A 802 57.46 -40.33 1.83
CA ASP A 802 57.92 -41.63 2.29
C ASP A 802 59.24 -42.10 1.62
N PRO A 803 59.98 -43.07 2.22
CA PRO A 803 61.21 -43.61 1.63
C PRO A 803 61.01 -44.12 0.21
N ALA A 804 62.00 -43.92 -0.65
CA ALA A 804 61.93 -44.29 -2.08
C ALA A 804 61.82 -45.80 -2.35
N ASP A 805 62.05 -46.65 -1.34
CA ASP A 805 61.86 -48.09 -1.31
C ASP A 805 60.64 -48.54 -0.47
N GLY A 806 59.85 -47.60 0.03
CA GLY A 806 58.61 -47.86 0.79
C GLY A 806 57.46 -48.39 -0.07
N THR A 807 56.61 -49.22 0.52
CA THR A 807 55.44 -49.86 -0.11
C THR A 807 54.09 -49.34 0.40
N GLU A 808 54.11 -48.39 1.32
CA GLU A 808 52.94 -47.77 1.94
C GLU A 808 53.22 -46.27 2.12
N ALA A 809 52.19 -45.44 2.02
CA ALA A 809 52.23 -44.03 2.39
C ALA A 809 51.72 -43.84 3.82
N HIS A 810 52.51 -43.22 4.67
CA HIS A 810 52.15 -42.98 6.07
C HIS A 810 51.05 -41.90 6.20
N ASP A 811 50.05 -42.17 7.05
CA ASP A 811 49.10 -41.16 7.51
C ASP A 811 49.60 -40.54 8.83
N GLU A 812 49.77 -39.22 8.84
CA GLU A 812 50.21 -38.42 9.99
C GLU A 812 49.21 -38.43 11.17
N SER A 813 47.99 -38.94 10.99
CA SER A 813 47.05 -39.25 12.09
C SER A 813 47.32 -40.61 12.75
N GLY A 814 48.02 -41.51 12.05
CA GLY A 814 48.22 -42.91 12.43
C GLY A 814 47.08 -43.87 12.11
N GLU A 815 45.89 -43.40 11.70
CA GLU A 815 44.72 -44.27 11.49
C GLU A 815 44.64 -44.86 10.06
N PHE A 816 45.00 -44.11 9.01
CA PHE A 816 44.64 -44.45 7.61
C PHE A 816 45.83 -44.61 6.64
N SER A 817 46.89 -45.33 7.03
CA SER A 817 48.04 -45.57 6.13
C SER A 817 47.64 -46.30 4.83
N ALA A 818 48.20 -45.89 3.68
CA ALA A 818 47.71 -46.31 2.35
C ALA A 818 48.69 -47.24 1.62
N THR A 819 48.22 -48.40 1.14
CA THR A 819 49.06 -49.35 0.39
C THR A 819 49.39 -48.83 -1.00
N ALA A 820 50.67 -48.84 -1.40
CA ALA A 820 51.11 -48.37 -2.70
C ALA A 820 51.01 -49.45 -3.79
N GLY A 821 50.46 -49.08 -4.94
CA GLY A 821 50.46 -49.90 -6.15
C GLY A 821 51.86 -49.96 -6.80
N PRO A 822 52.22 -51.06 -7.51
CA PRO A 822 53.56 -51.25 -8.08
C PRO A 822 54.10 -50.19 -9.05
N ALA A 823 53.25 -49.25 -9.50
CA ALA A 823 53.64 -48.15 -10.39
C ALA A 823 53.56 -46.76 -9.72
N VAL A 824 53.58 -46.73 -8.38
CA VAL A 824 53.88 -45.55 -7.59
C VAL A 824 55.34 -45.59 -7.12
N ALA A 825 56.04 -44.45 -7.16
CA ALA A 825 57.41 -44.31 -6.67
C ALA A 825 57.56 -43.05 -5.83
N PHE A 826 57.95 -43.19 -4.57
CA PHE A 826 58.20 -42.07 -3.65
C PHE A 826 59.54 -41.39 -3.92
N GLY A 827 59.78 -40.25 -3.27
CA GLY A 827 61.06 -39.53 -3.34
C GLY A 827 61.24 -38.58 -4.54
N ALA A 828 60.17 -38.21 -5.25
CA ALA A 828 60.22 -37.15 -6.27
C ALA A 828 60.33 -35.75 -5.62
N ASP A 829 60.84 -34.74 -6.35
CA ASP A 829 60.87 -33.34 -5.87
C ASP A 829 59.42 -32.81 -5.68
N GLY A 830 59.08 -32.38 -4.46
CA GLY A 830 57.76 -31.85 -4.10
C GLY A 830 57.47 -30.41 -4.59
N PRO A 831 56.30 -29.83 -4.26
CA PRO A 831 55.99 -28.42 -4.53
C PRO A 831 57.00 -27.39 -3.97
N GLY A 832 57.72 -27.71 -2.91
CA GLY A 832 58.84 -26.94 -2.35
C GLY A 832 60.18 -27.16 -3.06
N GLY A 833 60.24 -28.03 -4.08
CA GLY A 833 61.45 -28.43 -4.76
C GLY A 833 62.27 -29.44 -3.95
N LYS A 834 63.60 -29.35 -3.98
CA LYS A 834 64.51 -30.33 -3.35
C LYS A 834 64.46 -30.39 -1.82
N ALA A 835 63.84 -29.42 -1.17
CA ALA A 835 63.60 -29.42 0.28
C ALA A 835 62.34 -30.23 0.67
N ASP A 836 61.58 -30.72 -0.31
CA ASP A 836 60.23 -31.29 -0.16
C ASP A 836 60.08 -32.53 -1.07
N ARG A 837 59.07 -33.37 -0.84
CA ARG A 837 58.93 -34.68 -1.51
C ARG A 837 57.51 -34.96 -2.02
N ALA A 838 57.43 -35.93 -2.93
CA ALA A 838 56.21 -36.34 -3.60
C ALA A 838 56.25 -37.81 -4.05
N ALA A 839 55.07 -38.41 -4.21
CA ALA A 839 54.88 -39.68 -4.88
C ALA A 839 54.59 -39.47 -6.37
N ARG A 840 55.29 -40.23 -7.23
CA ARG A 840 55.13 -40.24 -8.69
C ARG A 840 54.25 -41.39 -9.13
N PHE A 841 53.30 -41.10 -10.02
CA PHE A 841 52.34 -42.04 -10.61
C PHE A 841 52.58 -42.11 -12.12
N ASP A 842 52.76 -43.31 -12.69
CA ASP A 842 53.09 -43.46 -14.11
C ASP A 842 51.88 -43.44 -15.07
N GLY A 843 50.66 -43.60 -14.54
CA GLY A 843 49.41 -43.62 -15.31
C GLY A 843 48.92 -44.99 -15.79
N SER A 844 49.60 -46.07 -15.41
CA SER A 844 49.15 -47.46 -15.59
C SER A 844 48.02 -47.83 -14.61
N ALA A 845 47.47 -49.04 -14.77
CA ALA A 845 46.45 -49.56 -13.85
C ALA A 845 46.96 -49.73 -12.40
N ASP A 846 48.28 -49.89 -12.25
CA ASP A 846 48.99 -50.16 -10.99
C ASP A 846 49.49 -48.87 -10.30
N ALA A 847 49.18 -47.70 -10.85
CA ALA A 847 49.53 -46.40 -10.28
C ALA A 847 48.39 -45.88 -9.38
N TYR A 848 48.43 -46.25 -8.09
CA TYR A 848 47.45 -45.83 -7.08
C TYR A 848 48.01 -45.96 -5.65
N LEU A 849 47.40 -45.27 -4.68
CA LEU A 849 47.46 -45.64 -3.26
C LEU A 849 46.04 -46.00 -2.80
N ASP A 850 45.93 -47.11 -2.06
CA ASP A 850 44.65 -47.66 -1.59
C ASP A 850 44.61 -47.63 -0.05
N VAL A 851 43.70 -46.83 0.51
CA VAL A 851 43.57 -46.67 1.98
C VAL A 851 42.88 -47.89 2.62
N SER A 852 42.24 -48.76 1.83
CA SER A 852 41.43 -49.91 2.30
C SER A 852 40.23 -49.57 3.21
N GLU A 853 40.15 -48.36 3.78
CA GLU A 853 39.11 -47.92 4.72
C GLU A 853 38.32 -46.67 4.28
N THR A 854 37.11 -46.51 4.82
CA THR A 854 36.16 -45.44 4.49
C THR A 854 36.40 -44.19 5.34
N VAL A 855 37.13 -43.21 4.83
CA VAL A 855 37.55 -42.01 5.59
C VAL A 855 36.41 -40.98 5.79
N LEU A 856 35.51 -40.79 4.82
CA LEU A 856 34.47 -39.75 4.88
C LEU A 856 33.02 -40.27 4.83
N ASP A 857 32.13 -39.58 5.57
CA ASP A 857 30.69 -39.62 5.31
C ASP A 857 30.31 -38.63 4.21
N THR A 858 30.28 -39.09 2.96
CA THR A 858 29.99 -38.24 1.79
C THR A 858 28.57 -37.68 1.73
N THR A 859 27.71 -37.87 2.74
CA THR A 859 26.44 -37.13 2.89
C THR A 859 26.59 -35.81 3.66
N ARG A 860 27.59 -35.72 4.54
CA ARG A 860 27.88 -34.54 5.37
C ARG A 860 28.76 -33.55 4.61
N SER A 861 29.00 -32.38 5.20
CA SER A 861 30.06 -31.50 4.71
C SER A 861 31.42 -32.21 4.83
N PHE A 862 32.34 -31.93 3.91
CA PHE A 862 33.72 -32.42 3.96
C PHE A 862 34.63 -31.56 3.08
N SER A 863 35.94 -31.66 3.27
CA SER A 863 36.94 -31.06 2.39
C SER A 863 38.06 -32.05 2.09
N VAL A 864 38.56 -32.04 0.86
CA VAL A 864 39.70 -32.86 0.43
C VAL A 864 40.69 -31.99 -0.34
N SER A 865 41.97 -32.15 -0.07
CA SER A 865 43.05 -31.32 -0.63
C SER A 865 44.23 -32.16 -1.06
N ALA A 866 44.93 -31.73 -2.11
CA ALA A 866 46.21 -32.31 -2.52
C ALA A 866 47.03 -31.27 -3.31
N TRP A 867 48.35 -31.35 -3.23
CA TRP A 867 49.23 -30.73 -4.22
C TRP A 867 49.40 -31.67 -5.42
N VAL A 868 49.32 -31.10 -6.62
CA VAL A 868 49.17 -31.85 -7.87
C VAL A 868 50.05 -31.26 -8.96
N ARG A 869 50.87 -32.09 -9.62
CA ARG A 869 51.66 -31.73 -10.81
C ARG A 869 51.43 -32.76 -11.93
N PRO A 870 50.52 -32.50 -12.88
CA PRO A 870 50.21 -33.45 -13.95
C PRO A 870 51.31 -33.46 -15.03
N THR A 871 51.78 -34.64 -15.42
CA THR A 871 52.75 -34.84 -16.51
C THR A 871 52.10 -35.34 -17.80
N ALA A 872 50.81 -35.73 -17.76
CA ALA A 872 49.94 -35.91 -18.92
C ALA A 872 48.68 -35.02 -18.80
N LEU A 873 48.02 -34.73 -19.92
CA LEU A 873 46.78 -33.93 -20.00
C LEU A 873 45.86 -34.42 -21.14
N ASP A 874 46.05 -35.66 -21.59
CA ASP A 874 45.45 -36.27 -22.78
C ASP A 874 44.16 -37.08 -22.49
N ARG A 875 43.92 -37.40 -21.22
CA ARG A 875 42.78 -38.17 -20.72
C ARG A 875 42.32 -37.66 -19.35
N ASP A 876 41.14 -38.06 -18.93
CA ASP A 876 40.63 -37.78 -17.58
C ASP A 876 41.50 -38.48 -16.53
N MET A 877 41.74 -37.82 -15.40
CA MET A 877 42.61 -38.31 -14.33
C MET A 877 42.06 -37.94 -12.95
N THR A 878 41.99 -38.89 -12.02
CA THR A 878 41.55 -38.68 -10.64
C THR A 878 42.74 -38.56 -9.71
N VAL A 879 42.78 -37.49 -8.92
CA VAL A 879 43.76 -37.27 -7.84
C VAL A 879 43.27 -37.92 -6.55
N LEU A 880 42.03 -37.65 -6.15
CA LEU A 880 41.37 -38.28 -4.99
C LEU A 880 39.94 -38.71 -5.34
N SER A 881 39.55 -39.89 -4.86
CA SER A 881 38.15 -40.31 -4.80
C SER A 881 37.89 -41.17 -3.55
N GLN A 882 36.62 -41.43 -3.24
CA GLN A 882 36.24 -42.48 -2.29
C GLN A 882 35.26 -43.42 -2.98
N ASP A 883 35.46 -44.72 -2.85
CA ASP A 883 34.74 -45.68 -3.65
C ASP A 883 33.28 -45.86 -3.20
N GLY A 884 32.43 -46.21 -4.17
CA GLY A 884 31.03 -46.60 -3.97
C GLY A 884 30.75 -47.98 -4.55
N THR A 885 29.47 -48.29 -4.78
CA THR A 885 29.01 -49.60 -5.27
C THR A 885 29.25 -49.80 -6.78
N GLY A 886 29.26 -48.73 -7.57
CA GLY A 886 29.55 -48.73 -9.01
C GLY A 886 30.05 -47.41 -9.59
N GLU A 887 30.00 -46.32 -8.83
CA GLU A 887 30.58 -44.99 -9.11
C GLU A 887 31.13 -44.42 -7.77
N PRO A 888 32.11 -43.50 -7.78
CA PRO A 888 32.76 -42.99 -6.56
C PRO A 888 31.94 -41.89 -5.88
N GLY A 889 32.00 -41.80 -4.54
CA GLY A 889 31.30 -40.79 -3.73
C GLY A 889 31.69 -39.35 -4.04
N PHE A 890 32.90 -39.13 -4.54
CA PHE A 890 33.36 -37.89 -5.18
C PHE A 890 34.57 -38.19 -6.09
N THR A 891 34.92 -37.25 -6.97
CA THR A 891 36.24 -37.19 -7.61
C THR A 891 36.80 -35.76 -7.52
N LEU A 892 38.08 -35.63 -7.18
CA LEU A 892 38.90 -34.45 -7.39
C LEU A 892 39.93 -34.81 -8.46
N GLY A 893 40.01 -34.06 -9.56
CA GLY A 893 40.84 -34.48 -10.69
C GLY A 893 40.77 -33.57 -11.92
N TYR A 894 41.36 -34.03 -13.03
CA TYR A 894 41.40 -33.36 -14.32
C TYR A 894 40.34 -33.93 -15.28
N ASP A 895 39.62 -33.04 -15.94
CA ASP A 895 38.66 -33.31 -17.00
C ASP A 895 39.28 -32.86 -18.33
N ALA A 896 39.71 -33.81 -19.16
CA ALA A 896 40.37 -33.57 -20.44
C ALA A 896 39.41 -33.09 -21.53
N THR A 897 38.11 -33.35 -21.37
CA THR A 897 37.07 -32.84 -22.27
C THR A 897 36.87 -31.34 -22.04
N ALA A 898 36.82 -30.90 -20.78
CA ALA A 898 36.77 -29.50 -20.37
C ALA A 898 38.14 -28.80 -20.39
N LYS A 899 39.24 -29.57 -20.37
CA LYS A 899 40.64 -29.13 -20.19
C LYS A 899 40.84 -28.33 -18.89
N ALA A 900 40.19 -28.79 -17.83
CA ALA A 900 40.08 -28.08 -16.56
C ALA A 900 40.10 -29.03 -15.38
N TRP A 901 40.53 -28.54 -14.21
CA TRP A 901 40.33 -29.25 -12.95
C TRP A 901 38.82 -29.32 -12.59
N LYS A 902 38.38 -30.42 -12.01
CA LYS A 902 37.02 -30.62 -11.48
C LYS A 902 37.04 -31.14 -10.03
N PHE A 903 36.04 -30.72 -9.27
CA PHE A 903 35.56 -31.43 -8.08
C PHE A 903 34.10 -31.84 -8.31
N ALA A 904 33.81 -33.12 -8.24
CA ALA A 904 32.58 -33.71 -8.76
C ALA A 904 31.99 -34.81 -7.87
N VAL A 905 30.67 -34.99 -7.94
CA VAL A 905 29.92 -36.07 -7.29
C VAL A 905 28.88 -36.63 -8.26
N PRO A 906 28.81 -37.95 -8.51
CA PRO A 906 27.83 -38.55 -9.41
C PRO A 906 26.41 -38.43 -8.87
N VAL A 907 25.43 -38.46 -9.77
CA VAL A 907 24.00 -38.31 -9.44
C VAL A 907 23.51 -39.45 -8.52
N ASN A 908 23.99 -40.67 -8.70
CA ASN A 908 23.78 -41.84 -7.83
C ASN A 908 25.00 -42.79 -7.90
N ASP A 909 24.93 -43.92 -7.21
CA ASP A 909 25.98 -44.94 -7.10
C ASP A 909 25.85 -46.12 -8.10
N VAL A 910 24.69 -46.25 -8.76
CA VAL A 910 24.28 -47.44 -9.52
C VAL A 910 24.13 -47.25 -11.03
N ASP A 911 24.11 -46.04 -11.59
CA ASP A 911 24.14 -45.78 -13.04
C ASP A 911 24.56 -44.33 -13.36
N SER A 912 25.35 -44.18 -14.43
CA SER A 912 25.87 -42.88 -14.93
C SER A 912 24.75 -41.99 -15.52
N LEU A 913 23.97 -41.36 -14.63
CA LEU A 913 23.05 -40.25 -14.95
C LEU A 913 23.76 -38.88 -14.98
N GLY A 914 25.09 -38.87 -14.96
CA GLY A 914 25.94 -37.68 -14.93
C GLY A 914 26.46 -37.32 -13.54
N GLU A 915 27.17 -36.19 -13.44
CA GLU A 915 27.84 -35.70 -12.24
C GLU A 915 27.50 -34.22 -11.97
N TRP A 916 27.31 -33.88 -10.69
CA TRP A 916 27.33 -32.49 -10.22
C TRP A 916 28.80 -32.09 -10.06
N LYS A 917 29.30 -31.13 -10.84
CA LYS A 917 30.73 -30.75 -10.81
C LYS A 917 31.00 -29.25 -10.80
N ALA A 918 31.85 -28.83 -9.87
CA ALA A 918 32.54 -27.55 -9.90
C ALA A 918 33.77 -27.70 -10.83
N VAL A 919 33.77 -27.00 -11.97
CA VAL A 919 34.82 -27.10 -13.01
C VAL A 919 35.53 -25.78 -13.15
N ALA A 920 36.86 -25.82 -13.21
CA ALA A 920 37.77 -24.67 -13.33
C ALA A 920 37.74 -23.97 -14.71
N ALA A 921 36.56 -23.71 -15.24
CA ALA A 921 36.36 -23.06 -16.52
C ALA A 921 37.05 -21.68 -16.55
N GLY A 922 37.84 -21.44 -17.61
CA GLY A 922 38.64 -20.23 -17.78
C GLY A 922 40.08 -20.32 -17.23
N THR A 923 40.39 -21.31 -16.39
CA THR A 923 41.76 -21.57 -15.92
C THR A 923 42.48 -22.49 -16.89
N THR A 924 43.69 -22.14 -17.31
CA THR A 924 44.54 -23.03 -18.10
C THR A 924 45.26 -24.02 -17.17
N VAL A 925 45.03 -25.32 -17.35
CA VAL A 925 45.83 -26.35 -16.69
C VAL A 925 47.18 -26.43 -17.38
N VAL A 926 48.26 -26.30 -16.60
CA VAL A 926 49.64 -26.28 -17.11
C VAL A 926 50.30 -27.61 -16.76
N LYS A 927 50.80 -28.33 -17.77
CA LYS A 927 51.58 -29.55 -17.59
C LYS A 927 52.90 -29.22 -16.86
N ASP A 928 53.38 -30.14 -16.03
CA ASP A 928 54.63 -30.04 -15.26
C ASP A 928 54.66 -28.91 -14.21
N GLN A 929 53.54 -28.23 -13.94
CA GLN A 929 53.43 -27.22 -12.89
C GLN A 929 52.64 -27.74 -11.67
N TRP A 930 53.16 -27.46 -10.47
CA TRP A 930 52.45 -27.70 -9.20
C TRP A 930 51.29 -26.72 -8.99
N VAL A 931 50.15 -27.24 -8.54
CA VAL A 931 49.00 -26.49 -8.01
C VAL A 931 48.42 -27.19 -6.78
N LEU A 932 47.91 -26.43 -5.82
CA LEU A 932 47.04 -26.97 -4.77
C LEU A 932 45.61 -27.05 -5.32
N LEU A 933 44.98 -28.22 -5.19
CA LEU A 933 43.55 -28.39 -5.45
C LEU A 933 42.85 -28.69 -4.13
N THR A 934 41.77 -27.96 -3.83
CA THR A 934 40.92 -28.26 -2.67
C THR A 934 39.47 -28.35 -3.10
N GLY A 935 38.88 -29.54 -3.01
CA GLY A 935 37.45 -29.78 -3.15
C GLY A 935 36.76 -29.59 -1.79
N VAL A 936 35.73 -28.75 -1.72
CA VAL A 936 34.97 -28.49 -0.50
C VAL A 936 33.49 -28.75 -0.78
N TYR A 937 32.87 -29.66 -0.04
CA TYR A 937 31.44 -29.89 -0.05
C TYR A 937 30.80 -29.36 1.24
N ASP A 938 29.79 -28.51 1.08
CA ASP A 938 29.06 -27.86 2.16
C ASP A 938 27.60 -28.31 2.10
N ALA A 939 27.26 -29.31 2.92
CA ALA A 939 25.94 -29.94 2.95
C ALA A 939 24.85 -29.07 3.60
N GLN A 940 25.24 -28.03 4.34
CA GLN A 940 24.33 -27.17 5.12
C GLN A 940 24.27 -25.72 4.59
N LYS A 941 24.90 -25.46 3.43
CA LYS A 941 24.92 -24.16 2.78
C LYS A 941 23.51 -23.59 2.58
N SER A 942 23.27 -22.38 3.11
CA SER A 942 22.05 -21.63 2.84
C SER A 942 21.90 -21.37 1.34
N GLY A 943 20.81 -21.87 0.74
CA GLY A 943 20.57 -21.91 -0.70
C GLY A 943 20.56 -23.33 -1.30
N GLY A 944 21.19 -24.30 -0.63
CA GLY A 944 21.26 -25.71 -1.04
C GLY A 944 22.69 -26.26 -1.03
N PRO A 945 22.88 -27.59 -0.95
CA PRO A 945 24.21 -28.21 -0.80
C PRO A 945 25.19 -27.84 -1.92
N GLU A 946 26.37 -27.34 -1.54
CA GLU A 946 27.30 -26.70 -2.47
C GLU A 946 28.65 -27.43 -2.55
N LEU A 947 29.02 -27.86 -3.75
CA LEU A 947 30.39 -28.22 -4.12
C LEU A 947 31.16 -26.94 -4.48
N ARG A 948 32.40 -26.80 -4.03
CA ARG A 948 33.34 -25.76 -4.43
C ARG A 948 34.66 -26.39 -4.83
N LEU A 949 35.31 -25.82 -5.84
CA LEU A 949 36.71 -26.09 -6.15
C LEU A 949 37.52 -24.82 -5.86
N TYR A 950 38.60 -24.99 -5.10
CA TYR A 950 39.70 -24.02 -5.03
C TYR A 950 40.85 -24.49 -5.91
N ILE A 951 41.52 -23.55 -6.58
CA ILE A 951 42.85 -23.74 -7.14
C ILE A 951 43.75 -22.72 -6.44
N ASN A 952 44.78 -23.22 -5.77
CA ASN A 952 45.59 -22.42 -4.85
C ASN A 952 44.68 -21.68 -3.86
N LYS A 953 44.74 -20.34 -3.81
CA LYS A 953 43.92 -19.50 -2.91
C LYS A 953 42.58 -19.05 -3.53
N GLU A 954 42.30 -19.39 -4.79
CA GLU A 954 41.10 -18.92 -5.49
C GLU A 954 39.97 -19.96 -5.52
N SER A 955 38.80 -19.64 -4.95
CA SER A 955 37.54 -20.29 -5.32
C SER A 955 36.71 -19.38 -6.22
N LYS A 956 36.42 -19.86 -7.43
CA LYS A 956 35.52 -19.21 -8.41
C LYS A 956 34.48 -20.17 -8.99
N TRP A 957 34.58 -21.45 -8.68
CA TRP A 957 33.84 -22.53 -9.32
C TRP A 957 33.05 -23.28 -8.26
N THR A 958 31.73 -23.18 -8.32
CA THR A 958 30.81 -23.91 -7.42
C THR A 958 29.71 -24.60 -8.21
N ALA A 959 29.14 -25.65 -7.62
CA ALA A 959 28.02 -26.39 -8.19
C ALA A 959 27.06 -26.87 -7.10
N GLN A 960 25.76 -26.85 -7.38
CA GLN A 960 24.74 -27.30 -6.43
C GLN A 960 24.52 -28.80 -6.59
N ARG A 961 24.81 -29.58 -5.54
CA ARG A 961 24.57 -31.03 -5.47
C ARG A 961 23.10 -31.28 -5.13
N ARG A 962 22.40 -32.07 -5.95
CA ARG A 962 20.94 -32.28 -5.82
C ARG A 962 20.52 -33.68 -5.38
N SER A 963 21.49 -34.55 -5.10
CA SER A 963 21.28 -35.92 -4.62
C SER A 963 22.25 -36.24 -3.49
N ALA A 964 21.77 -36.88 -2.43
CA ALA A 964 22.56 -37.30 -1.29
C ALA A 964 22.57 -38.83 -1.21
N TRP A 965 23.76 -39.41 -1.21
CA TRP A 965 24.03 -40.83 -1.01
C TRP A 965 25.41 -40.96 -0.33
N LYS A 966 25.63 -42.06 0.40
CA LYS A 966 26.86 -42.29 1.17
C LYS A 966 27.75 -43.32 0.48
N SER A 967 29.03 -42.98 0.30
CA SER A 967 30.07 -43.95 -0.07
C SER A 967 30.47 -44.79 1.14
N TYR A 968 30.69 -46.08 0.89
CA TYR A 968 31.09 -47.09 1.88
C TYR A 968 32.32 -47.89 1.44
N GLY A 969 32.99 -47.45 0.36
CA GLY A 969 34.24 -48.03 -0.11
C GLY A 969 35.46 -47.22 0.35
N PRO A 970 36.67 -47.78 0.13
CA PRO A 970 37.94 -47.15 0.51
C PRO A 970 38.19 -45.79 -0.14
N LEU A 971 39.00 -44.96 0.50
CA LEU A 971 39.59 -43.77 -0.13
C LEU A 971 40.69 -44.21 -1.11
N GLN A 972 40.72 -43.60 -2.30
CA GLN A 972 41.66 -43.88 -3.38
C GLN A 972 42.44 -42.62 -3.75
N ILE A 973 43.76 -42.76 -3.86
CA ILE A 973 44.66 -41.72 -4.38
C ILE A 973 45.16 -42.17 -5.75
N GLY A 974 45.03 -41.31 -6.77
CA GLY A 974 45.49 -41.57 -8.13
C GLY A 974 44.55 -42.38 -9.04
N ARG A 975 43.38 -42.86 -8.57
CA ARG A 975 42.37 -43.58 -9.39
C ARG A 975 40.93 -43.34 -8.91
N ALA A 976 39.95 -43.79 -9.69
CA ALA A 976 38.53 -43.84 -9.30
C ALA A 976 37.85 -45.16 -9.68
N THR A 977 36.97 -45.69 -8.83
CA THR A 977 36.14 -46.86 -9.19
C THR A 977 35.13 -46.56 -10.31
N ALA A 978 34.76 -47.61 -11.04
CA ALA A 978 33.61 -47.64 -11.94
C ALA A 978 33.11 -49.09 -12.08
N LYS A 979 31.90 -49.28 -12.62
CA LYS A 979 31.33 -50.63 -12.94
C LYS A 979 32.25 -51.54 -13.76
N SER A 980 33.19 -50.98 -14.52
CA SER A 980 34.17 -51.69 -15.35
C SER A 980 35.45 -52.10 -14.62
N GLY A 981 35.56 -51.81 -13.32
CA GLY A 981 36.83 -51.72 -12.60
C GLY A 981 37.35 -50.27 -12.57
N TYR A 982 38.50 -50.06 -11.93
CA TYR A 982 39.11 -48.74 -11.78
C TYR A 982 39.42 -48.07 -13.13
N ARG A 983 39.37 -46.74 -13.12
CA ARG A 983 39.63 -45.85 -14.27
C ARG A 983 40.35 -44.57 -13.84
N ASP A 984 40.63 -43.73 -14.82
CA ASP A 984 41.11 -42.34 -14.65
C ASP A 984 42.44 -42.27 -13.87
N HIS A 985 43.36 -43.19 -14.16
CA HIS A 985 44.66 -43.31 -13.48
C HIS A 985 45.55 -42.06 -13.68
N PHE A 986 45.99 -41.45 -12.59
CA PHE A 986 46.77 -40.21 -12.57
C PHE A 986 48.17 -40.40 -13.17
N THR A 987 48.71 -39.34 -13.78
CA THR A 987 50.06 -39.34 -14.36
C THR A 987 50.78 -38.05 -14.01
N GLY A 988 51.79 -38.17 -13.17
CA GLY A 988 52.51 -37.04 -12.61
C GLY A 988 52.85 -37.24 -11.14
N ASP A 989 53.04 -36.14 -10.43
CA ASP A 989 53.50 -36.14 -9.04
C ASP A 989 52.41 -35.58 -8.12
N LEU A 990 52.21 -36.21 -6.95
CA LEU A 990 51.27 -35.80 -5.89
C LEU A 990 52.01 -35.65 -4.56
N ALA A 991 51.58 -34.68 -3.75
CA ALA A 991 52.08 -34.43 -2.40
C ALA A 991 50.97 -33.91 -1.48
N GLU A 992 51.20 -33.94 -0.17
CA GLU A 992 50.44 -33.17 0.83
C GLU A 992 48.91 -33.36 0.74
N VAL A 993 48.48 -34.63 0.70
CA VAL A 993 47.07 -35.03 0.67
C VAL A 993 46.45 -34.87 2.05
N ARG A 994 45.31 -34.18 2.16
CA ARG A 994 44.59 -33.93 3.42
C ARG A 994 43.08 -34.11 3.27
N VAL A 995 42.43 -34.69 4.27
CA VAL A 995 41.00 -35.01 4.30
C VAL A 995 40.36 -34.48 5.59
N PHE A 996 39.24 -33.76 5.50
CA PHE A 996 38.56 -33.11 6.63
C PHE A 996 37.06 -33.42 6.64
N ASP A 997 36.47 -33.64 7.82
CA ASP A 997 35.02 -33.90 8.01
C ASP A 997 34.15 -32.62 8.03
N ARG A 998 34.75 -31.47 7.69
CA ARG A 998 34.17 -30.13 7.80
C ARG A 998 34.41 -29.26 6.58
N VAL A 999 33.78 -28.08 6.55
CA VAL A 999 33.94 -27.08 5.48
C VAL A 999 35.19 -26.24 5.72
N LEU A 1000 36.25 -26.39 4.93
CA LEU A 1000 37.41 -25.49 5.01
C LEU A 1000 37.05 -24.08 4.48
N PRO A 1001 37.17 -23.01 5.29
CA PRO A 1001 37.00 -21.64 4.82
C PRO A 1001 38.21 -21.20 3.99
N ALA A 1002 38.01 -20.16 3.16
CA ALA A 1002 39.06 -19.64 2.27
C ALA A 1002 40.36 -19.19 2.98
N ALA A 1003 40.30 -18.85 4.27
CA ALA A 1003 41.49 -18.55 5.08
C ALA A 1003 42.36 -19.80 5.30
N GLN A 1004 41.76 -20.90 5.79
CA GLN A 1004 42.47 -22.16 6.02
C GLN A 1004 42.91 -22.83 4.70
N VAL A 1005 42.13 -22.72 3.61
CA VAL A 1005 42.61 -23.11 2.26
C VAL A 1005 43.82 -22.26 1.81
N ALA A 1006 43.88 -20.98 2.20
CA ALA A 1006 45.03 -20.13 1.93
C ALA A 1006 46.25 -20.43 2.81
N GLU A 1007 46.10 -21.21 3.88
CA GLU A 1007 47.18 -21.69 4.76
C GLU A 1007 47.76 -23.02 4.26
N LEU A 1008 46.94 -23.92 3.69
CA LEU A 1008 47.38 -25.16 3.00
C LEU A 1008 48.33 -24.92 1.80
N MET A 1009 48.49 -23.68 1.37
CA MET A 1009 49.47 -23.26 0.37
C MET A 1009 50.91 -23.15 0.91
N THR A 1010 51.12 -23.27 2.22
CA THR A 1010 52.39 -22.93 2.91
C THR A 1010 53.33 -24.13 2.95
N VAL A 1011 53.66 -24.68 1.78
CA VAL A 1011 54.53 -25.86 1.60
C VAL A 1011 55.93 -25.66 2.16
N LYS A 1012 56.50 -24.47 1.91
CA LYS A 1012 57.71 -24.03 2.63
C LYS A 1012 57.29 -23.27 3.87
N PRO A 1013 57.77 -23.64 5.07
CA PRO A 1013 57.59 -22.84 6.27
C PRO A 1013 58.09 -21.40 6.05
N ASP A 1014 57.25 -20.43 6.36
CA ASP A 1014 57.47 -19.00 6.15
C ASP A 1014 58.35 -18.41 7.25
N ARG A 1015 59.58 -17.99 6.92
CA ARG A 1015 60.59 -17.60 7.92
C ARG A 1015 60.19 -16.33 8.68
N ARG A 1016 60.01 -16.47 10.00
CA ARG A 1016 59.69 -15.37 10.94
C ARG A 1016 60.89 -14.87 11.73
N GLY A 1017 62.00 -15.60 11.71
CA GLY A 1017 63.31 -15.10 12.10
C GLY A 1017 64.38 -16.18 11.99
N TYR A 1018 65.59 -15.77 11.64
CA TYR A 1018 66.80 -16.57 11.73
C TYR A 1018 67.94 -15.70 12.27
N TRP A 1019 68.42 -16.06 13.45
CA TRP A 1019 69.54 -15.43 14.13
C TRP A 1019 70.70 -16.44 14.14
N GLN A 1020 71.69 -16.18 13.30
CA GLN A 1020 72.94 -16.95 13.23
C GLN A 1020 73.80 -16.79 14.49
N LEU A 1021 73.52 -15.77 15.31
CA LEU A 1021 74.24 -15.48 16.57
C LEU A 1021 75.76 -15.24 16.41
N ASP A 1022 76.27 -15.17 15.18
CA ASP A 1022 77.63 -14.76 14.82
C ASP A 1022 78.04 -13.42 15.48
N GLU A 1023 77.14 -12.46 15.64
CA GLU A 1023 77.41 -11.18 16.30
C GLU A 1023 76.22 -10.53 17.01
N ALA A 1024 76.51 -9.76 18.05
CA ALA A 1024 75.56 -8.90 18.74
C ALA A 1024 76.02 -7.43 18.75
N ALA A 1025 75.54 -6.64 17.80
CA ALA A 1025 75.85 -5.21 17.71
C ALA A 1025 74.98 -4.40 18.70
N GLY A 1026 75.61 -3.63 19.58
CA GLY A 1026 74.89 -2.77 20.54
C GLY A 1026 74.01 -3.50 21.56
N GLY A 1027 74.27 -4.80 21.79
CA GLY A 1027 73.46 -5.64 22.68
C GLY A 1027 72.33 -6.43 22.00
N ALA A 1028 72.29 -6.48 20.66
CA ALA A 1028 71.32 -7.33 19.96
C ALA A 1028 71.95 -8.03 18.73
N SER A 1029 71.61 -9.30 18.51
CA SER A 1029 71.92 -10.03 17.28
C SER A 1029 70.92 -9.66 16.20
N ALA A 1030 71.42 -9.31 15.01
CA ALA A 1030 70.57 -9.02 13.85
C ALA A 1030 69.82 -10.28 13.37
N GLU A 1031 68.66 -10.08 12.75
CA GLU A 1031 67.92 -11.13 12.05
C GLU A 1031 68.32 -11.13 10.58
N SER A 1032 68.58 -12.30 10.02
CA SER A 1032 69.26 -12.48 8.73
C SER A 1032 68.48 -11.97 7.50
N GLY A 1033 67.17 -11.75 7.63
CA GLY A 1033 66.30 -11.14 6.62
C GLY A 1033 65.88 -9.69 6.90
N GLY A 1034 66.39 -9.06 7.98
CA GLY A 1034 66.00 -7.71 8.40
C GLY A 1034 64.76 -7.64 9.29
N GLY A 1035 64.36 -8.75 9.92
CA GLY A 1035 63.31 -8.84 10.94
C GLY A 1035 63.72 -8.28 12.31
N GLN A 1036 62.98 -8.68 13.36
CA GLN A 1036 63.25 -8.21 14.73
C GLN A 1036 64.56 -8.81 15.28
N ALA A 1037 65.47 -7.96 15.77
CA ALA A 1037 66.71 -8.38 16.38
C ALA A 1037 66.48 -9.13 17.70
N LEU A 1038 67.33 -10.12 17.99
CA LEU A 1038 67.33 -10.84 19.26
C LEU A 1038 68.16 -10.03 20.27
N THR A 1039 67.51 -9.43 21.27
CA THR A 1039 68.15 -8.55 22.26
C THR A 1039 68.72 -9.38 23.40
N LEU A 1040 70.01 -9.23 23.67
CA LEU A 1040 70.74 -9.90 24.75
C LEU A 1040 70.50 -9.15 26.08
N ALA A 1041 70.52 -9.87 27.19
CA ALA A 1041 70.25 -9.33 28.52
C ALA A 1041 71.02 -10.07 29.62
N GLY A 1042 71.14 -9.42 30.78
CA GLY A 1042 72.09 -9.84 31.82
C GLY A 1042 73.51 -9.62 31.33
N ASN A 1043 74.35 -10.65 31.43
CA ASN A 1043 75.70 -10.71 30.90
C ASN A 1043 75.85 -11.67 29.69
N ALA A 1044 74.73 -12.07 29.09
CA ALA A 1044 74.70 -12.82 27.84
C ALA A 1044 75.58 -12.15 26.77
N SER A 1045 76.38 -12.93 26.06
CA SER A 1045 77.31 -12.41 25.06
C SER A 1045 77.44 -13.34 23.87
N VAL A 1046 77.84 -12.79 22.72
CA VAL A 1046 78.26 -13.60 21.57
C VAL A 1046 79.75 -13.86 21.68
N TYR A 1047 80.12 -15.13 21.66
CA TYR A 1047 81.50 -15.59 21.51
C TYR A 1047 81.86 -15.69 20.03
N ARG A 1048 83.05 -15.21 19.68
CA ARG A 1048 83.73 -15.48 18.40
C ARG A 1048 85.15 -15.97 18.72
N PRO A 1049 85.66 -17.07 18.11
CA PRO A 1049 87.07 -17.42 18.19
C PRO A 1049 87.94 -16.32 17.58
N ALA A 1050 89.02 -15.95 18.26
CA ALA A 1050 89.98 -14.95 17.81
C ALA A 1050 91.13 -15.56 16.98
N ASP A 1051 91.50 -16.81 17.25
CA ASP A 1051 92.34 -17.65 16.41
C ASP A 1051 91.69 -19.02 16.17
N PRO A 1052 91.07 -19.25 14.99
CA PRO A 1052 90.40 -20.51 14.63
C PRO A 1052 91.28 -21.77 14.61
N LEU A 1053 92.59 -21.68 14.88
CA LEU A 1053 93.49 -22.83 15.02
C LEU A 1053 93.71 -23.27 16.47
N PHE A 1054 93.36 -22.45 17.46
CA PHE A 1054 93.65 -22.70 18.88
C PHE A 1054 92.49 -22.41 19.83
N ASP A 1055 91.55 -21.54 19.45
CA ASP A 1055 90.31 -21.31 20.18
C ASP A 1055 89.28 -22.43 19.92
N ILE A 1056 88.22 -22.48 20.75
CA ILE A 1056 87.09 -23.39 20.53
C ILE A 1056 86.27 -22.84 19.36
N ALA A 1057 85.88 -23.71 18.41
CA ALA A 1057 85.01 -23.29 17.31
C ALA A 1057 83.59 -22.96 17.81
N ALA A 1058 82.89 -22.06 17.11
CA ALA A 1058 81.45 -21.87 17.29
C ALA A 1058 80.68 -23.17 16.96
N LEU A 1059 79.42 -23.29 17.38
CA LEU A 1059 78.64 -24.50 17.10
C LEU A 1059 78.39 -24.63 15.59
N VAL A 1060 78.06 -23.51 14.93
CA VAL A 1060 78.07 -23.27 13.48
C VAL A 1060 78.63 -21.86 13.23
N GLY A 1061 79.13 -21.58 12.01
CA GLY A 1061 79.48 -20.21 11.60
C GLY A 1061 80.75 -19.64 12.25
N ASP A 1062 80.74 -18.32 12.45
CA ASP A 1062 81.85 -17.51 13.00
C ASP A 1062 81.64 -17.14 14.48
N GLY A 1063 80.48 -17.40 15.08
CA GLY A 1063 80.21 -17.14 16.50
C GLY A 1063 78.86 -17.68 17.01
N ASN A 1064 78.72 -17.77 18.33
CA ASN A 1064 77.51 -18.28 18.99
C ASN A 1064 77.15 -17.48 20.26
N LEU A 1065 75.90 -17.55 20.71
CA LEU A 1065 75.51 -17.03 22.02
C LEU A 1065 76.10 -17.91 23.14
N VAL A 1066 76.60 -17.28 24.19
CA VAL A 1066 77.08 -17.92 25.42
C VAL A 1066 76.29 -17.37 26.61
N LEU A 1067 75.86 -18.30 27.47
CA LEU A 1067 75.08 -18.04 28.68
C LEU A 1067 75.68 -18.80 29.88
N ASP A 1068 75.69 -18.18 31.06
CA ASP A 1068 76.24 -18.78 32.29
C ASP A 1068 75.17 -19.43 33.20
N GLY A 1069 73.89 -19.11 32.99
CA GLY A 1069 72.77 -19.69 33.72
C GLY A 1069 72.34 -18.92 34.97
N ASP A 1070 72.78 -17.67 35.17
CA ASP A 1070 72.31 -16.80 36.26
C ASP A 1070 71.83 -15.42 35.77
N GLY A 1071 70.57 -15.36 35.32
CA GLY A 1071 69.90 -14.10 34.98
C GLY A 1071 70.05 -13.65 33.53
N ASP A 1072 70.83 -14.37 32.72
CA ASP A 1072 71.19 -14.03 31.36
C ASP A 1072 70.35 -14.79 30.31
N TYR A 1073 70.11 -14.15 29.17
CA TYR A 1073 69.24 -14.65 28.10
C TYR A 1073 69.34 -13.76 26.86
N ALA A 1074 68.71 -14.21 25.76
CA ALA A 1074 68.37 -13.35 24.64
C ALA A 1074 66.87 -13.44 24.31
N SER A 1075 66.27 -12.40 23.74
CA SER A 1075 64.82 -12.36 23.51
C SER A 1075 64.38 -11.44 22.37
N THR A 1076 63.23 -11.77 21.77
CA THR A 1076 62.56 -10.90 20.77
C THR A 1076 61.57 -9.96 21.44
N ALA A 1077 61.25 -8.84 20.79
CA ALA A 1077 60.30 -7.85 21.33
C ALA A 1077 58.83 -8.32 21.27
N THR A 1078 58.49 -9.16 20.28
CA THR A 1078 57.13 -9.69 20.06
C THR A 1078 57.19 -11.13 19.58
N ALA A 1079 56.13 -11.93 19.81
CA ALA A 1079 56.10 -13.34 19.43
C ALA A 1079 56.27 -13.48 17.89
N PRO A 1080 57.32 -14.14 17.36
CA PRO A 1080 57.49 -14.30 15.91
C PRO A 1080 56.40 -15.21 15.30
N VAL A 1081 55.87 -16.13 16.12
CA VAL A 1081 54.65 -16.92 15.91
C VAL A 1081 53.81 -16.90 17.19
N THR A 1082 52.49 -16.92 17.07
CA THR A 1082 51.57 -16.98 18.24
C THR A 1082 51.37 -18.40 18.77
N GLY A 1083 51.81 -19.41 18.03
CA GLY A 1083 51.60 -20.82 18.32
C GLY A 1083 50.21 -21.37 17.97
N THR A 1084 49.24 -20.54 17.55
CA THR A 1084 47.85 -20.99 17.26
C THR A 1084 47.61 -21.52 15.87
N GLY A 1085 48.47 -21.21 14.91
CA GLY A 1085 48.57 -21.93 13.63
C GLY A 1085 49.86 -22.74 13.61
N SER A 1086 50.00 -23.64 12.63
CA SER A 1086 51.19 -24.48 12.48
C SER A 1086 52.48 -23.66 12.52
N PHE A 1087 53.53 -24.16 13.18
CA PHE A 1087 54.79 -23.44 13.34
C PHE A 1087 55.97 -24.40 13.47
N THR A 1088 57.18 -23.86 13.25
CA THR A 1088 58.44 -24.53 13.57
C THR A 1088 59.35 -23.59 14.33
N VAL A 1089 59.95 -24.04 15.43
CA VAL A 1089 61.00 -23.32 16.17
C VAL A 1089 62.17 -24.27 16.33
N SER A 1090 63.40 -23.84 16.05
CA SER A 1090 64.60 -24.62 16.36
C SER A 1090 65.79 -23.79 16.81
N ALA A 1091 66.75 -24.44 17.46
CA ALA A 1091 68.06 -23.91 17.81
C ALA A 1091 69.07 -25.05 17.90
N ARG A 1092 70.36 -24.75 17.77
CA ARG A 1092 71.45 -25.65 18.11
C ARG A 1092 71.97 -25.28 19.50
N ALA A 1093 72.13 -26.25 20.40
CA ALA A 1093 72.42 -26.00 21.81
C ALA A 1093 73.45 -26.98 22.37
N GLN A 1094 74.32 -26.48 23.25
CA GLN A 1094 75.34 -27.27 23.95
C GLN A 1094 75.31 -26.91 25.45
N LEU A 1095 75.14 -27.91 26.31
CA LEU A 1095 75.14 -27.73 27.76
C LEU A 1095 76.58 -27.62 28.30
N THR A 1096 76.81 -26.77 29.30
CA THR A 1096 78.08 -26.73 30.06
C THR A 1096 78.22 -27.95 30.97
N SER A 1097 77.10 -28.44 31.52
CA SER A 1097 77.06 -29.61 32.40
C SER A 1097 75.65 -30.21 32.47
N LEU A 1098 75.58 -31.55 32.51
CA LEU A 1098 74.35 -32.30 32.81
C LEU A 1098 74.01 -32.22 34.30
N ASP A 1099 73.57 -31.05 34.76
CA ASP A 1099 73.23 -30.77 36.17
C ASP A 1099 72.01 -31.62 36.59
N PRO A 1100 72.11 -32.53 37.58
CA PRO A 1100 70.97 -33.35 38.03
C PRO A 1100 70.03 -32.63 39.00
N GLU A 1101 70.33 -31.38 39.40
CA GLU A 1101 69.52 -30.58 40.31
C GLU A 1101 68.84 -29.37 39.62
N LYS A 1102 69.23 -28.99 38.39
CA LYS A 1102 68.71 -27.81 37.67
C LYS A 1102 68.26 -28.06 36.24
N SER A 1103 66.97 -27.89 35.99
CA SER A 1103 66.41 -27.85 34.64
C SER A 1103 66.70 -26.51 33.96
N GLN A 1104 66.97 -26.54 32.65
CA GLN A 1104 67.58 -25.43 31.91
C GLN A 1104 66.85 -25.22 30.57
N THR A 1105 66.26 -24.04 30.34
CA THR A 1105 65.40 -23.79 29.17
C THR A 1105 66.18 -23.19 28.00
N VAL A 1106 66.25 -23.93 26.89
CA VAL A 1106 66.87 -23.46 25.63
C VAL A 1106 65.98 -22.42 24.97
N LEU A 1107 64.67 -22.68 24.90
CA LEU A 1107 63.69 -21.86 24.19
C LEU A 1107 62.35 -21.82 24.93
N SER A 1108 61.68 -20.67 24.99
CA SER A 1108 60.29 -20.58 25.46
C SER A 1108 59.46 -19.55 24.68
N LEU A 1109 58.18 -19.86 24.48
CA LEU A 1109 57.20 -19.01 23.79
C LEU A 1109 56.06 -18.62 24.76
N PRO A 1110 56.10 -17.43 25.38
CA PRO A 1110 55.30 -17.12 26.57
C PRO A 1110 53.95 -16.43 26.32
N GLY A 1111 52.96 -16.80 27.13
CA GLY A 1111 51.68 -16.11 27.31
C GLY A 1111 51.69 -15.07 28.43
N ALA A 1112 50.50 -14.69 28.90
CA ALA A 1112 50.34 -13.80 30.04
C ALA A 1112 50.77 -14.48 31.36
N HIS A 1113 50.54 -15.79 31.49
CA HIS A 1113 50.69 -16.56 32.72
C HIS A 1113 51.44 -17.89 32.55
N ALA A 1114 51.35 -18.54 31.38
CA ALA A 1114 52.04 -19.80 31.07
C ALA A 1114 53.05 -19.65 29.91
N ASN A 1115 53.99 -20.60 29.75
CA ASN A 1115 54.66 -20.80 28.45
C ASN A 1115 53.73 -21.64 27.59
N ARG A 1116 53.44 -21.26 26.34
CA ARG A 1116 52.69 -22.15 25.44
C ARG A 1116 53.56 -23.36 25.10
N VAL A 1117 54.83 -23.09 24.81
CA VAL A 1117 55.84 -24.06 24.39
C VAL A 1117 57.14 -23.74 25.12
N GLN A 1118 57.84 -24.76 25.62
CA GLN A 1118 59.12 -24.64 26.30
C GLN A 1118 59.98 -25.87 25.96
N VAL A 1119 61.21 -25.65 25.48
CA VAL A 1119 62.20 -26.70 25.23
C VAL A 1119 63.30 -26.57 26.27
N ARG A 1120 63.52 -27.64 27.05
CA ARG A 1120 64.48 -27.63 28.16
C ARG A 1120 65.22 -28.95 28.31
N TYR A 1121 66.40 -28.86 28.90
CA TYR A 1121 67.02 -29.99 29.58
C TYR A 1121 66.31 -30.18 30.93
N GLN A 1122 65.78 -31.37 31.20
CA GLN A 1122 65.03 -31.70 32.41
C GLN A 1122 65.92 -32.49 33.38
N ALA A 1123 66.33 -31.86 34.49
CA ALA A 1123 67.31 -32.44 35.42
C ALA A 1123 66.88 -33.79 36.04
N ALA A 1124 65.59 -33.95 36.35
CA ALA A 1124 65.06 -35.15 37.00
C ALA A 1124 65.06 -36.41 36.11
N THR A 1125 65.09 -36.23 34.78
CA THR A 1125 65.14 -37.34 33.80
C THR A 1125 66.44 -37.36 33.00
N GLN A 1126 67.21 -36.27 33.03
CA GLN A 1126 68.40 -36.01 32.20
C GLN A 1126 68.13 -36.11 30.68
N GLN A 1127 66.92 -35.72 30.26
CA GLN A 1127 66.48 -35.76 28.86
C GLN A 1127 66.19 -34.35 28.30
N TRP A 1128 66.13 -34.25 26.97
CA TRP A 1128 65.47 -33.13 26.30
C TRP A 1128 63.95 -33.29 26.42
N GLU A 1129 63.29 -32.27 26.97
CA GLU A 1129 61.86 -32.23 27.24
C GLU A 1129 61.21 -31.04 26.53
N LEU A 1130 60.18 -31.32 25.74
CA LEU A 1130 59.24 -30.35 25.20
C LEU A 1130 58.02 -30.29 26.13
N ALA A 1131 57.83 -29.15 26.80
CA ALA A 1131 56.71 -28.88 27.69
C ALA A 1131 55.70 -27.92 27.03
N VAL A 1132 54.41 -28.29 27.09
CA VAL A 1132 53.29 -27.59 26.42
C VAL A 1132 52.15 -27.36 27.41
N ALA A 1133 51.75 -26.11 27.63
CA ALA A 1133 50.71 -25.78 28.62
C ALA A 1133 49.32 -25.63 27.99
N ARG A 1134 48.36 -26.46 28.39
CA ARG A 1134 47.00 -26.52 27.81
C ARG A 1134 46.19 -25.21 27.96
N THR A 1135 46.54 -24.35 28.93
CA THR A 1135 45.84 -23.07 29.20
C THR A 1135 46.81 -21.95 29.62
N ASP A 1136 46.48 -20.68 29.32
CA ASP A 1136 47.23 -19.51 29.82
C ASP A 1136 46.83 -19.15 31.26
N ALA A 1137 47.01 -20.10 32.17
CA ALA A 1137 46.68 -19.98 33.59
C ALA A 1137 47.94 -19.85 34.45
N ALA A 1138 47.81 -19.32 35.67
CA ALA A 1138 48.92 -19.21 36.63
C ALA A 1138 49.38 -20.57 37.21
N ALA A 1139 48.56 -21.62 37.04
CA ALA A 1139 48.88 -23.01 37.35
C ALA A 1139 48.22 -23.89 36.28
N PRO A 1140 48.82 -23.98 35.08
CA PRO A 1140 48.23 -24.70 33.95
C PRO A 1140 48.50 -26.20 34.05
N GLU A 1141 47.67 -27.00 33.37
CA GLU A 1141 48.05 -28.35 33.00
C GLU A 1141 49.15 -28.30 31.93
N VAL A 1142 50.24 -29.04 32.14
CA VAL A 1142 51.39 -29.10 31.23
C VAL A 1142 51.58 -30.55 30.79
N VAL A 1143 51.62 -30.76 29.48
CA VAL A 1143 51.95 -32.05 28.86
C VAL A 1143 53.40 -32.00 28.38
N THR A 1144 54.10 -33.12 28.49
CA THR A 1144 55.53 -33.23 28.20
C THR A 1144 55.80 -34.35 27.20
N PHE A 1145 56.77 -34.12 26.33
CA PHE A 1145 57.26 -35.07 25.31
C PHE A 1145 58.80 -35.11 25.42
N THR A 1146 59.40 -36.28 25.33
CA THR A 1146 60.82 -36.49 25.65
C THR A 1146 61.51 -37.38 24.62
N ASP A 1147 62.71 -37.02 24.21
CA ASP A 1147 63.58 -37.95 23.49
C ASP A 1147 64.29 -38.89 24.49
N ASP A 1148 64.21 -40.20 24.23
CA ASP A 1148 64.84 -41.26 25.03
C ASP A 1148 65.95 -42.03 24.29
N GLN A 1149 66.27 -41.63 23.05
CA GLN A 1149 67.35 -42.20 22.24
C GLN A 1149 68.53 -41.23 22.11
N ALA A 1150 68.24 -39.97 21.78
CA ALA A 1150 69.21 -38.89 21.58
C ALA A 1150 69.35 -38.05 22.86
N LEU A 1151 70.02 -38.65 23.86
CA LEU A 1151 70.21 -38.01 25.16
C LEU A 1151 71.07 -36.72 25.09
N PRO A 1152 70.83 -35.74 25.98
CA PRO A 1152 71.66 -34.55 26.13
C PRO A 1152 73.14 -34.84 26.37
N ASP A 1153 74.03 -34.09 25.71
CA ASP A 1153 75.47 -34.09 25.99
C ASP A 1153 76.08 -32.67 26.14
N THR A 1154 77.39 -32.63 26.42
CA THR A 1154 78.17 -31.41 26.71
C THR A 1154 79.37 -31.26 25.78
N GLY A 1155 79.28 -31.71 24.52
CA GLY A 1155 80.39 -31.82 23.58
C GLY A 1155 80.03 -31.49 22.13
N GLY A 1156 80.96 -31.81 21.22
CA GLY A 1156 80.79 -31.60 19.78
C GLY A 1156 80.44 -30.15 19.40
N SER A 1157 79.54 -30.03 18.41
CA SER A 1157 78.89 -28.78 17.99
C SER A 1157 77.50 -28.63 18.64
N GLY A 1158 77.32 -29.18 19.85
CA GLY A 1158 76.00 -29.32 20.48
C GLY A 1158 75.06 -30.23 19.70
N GLN A 1159 73.77 -30.14 20.02
CA GLN A 1159 72.68 -30.88 19.38
C GLN A 1159 71.66 -29.89 18.79
N HIS A 1160 71.06 -30.22 17.64
CA HIS A 1160 69.96 -29.45 17.07
C HIS A 1160 68.63 -29.89 17.68
N LEU A 1161 67.86 -28.94 18.20
CA LEU A 1161 66.55 -29.16 18.81
C LEU A 1161 65.51 -28.41 18.00
N ALA A 1162 64.49 -29.11 17.50
CA ALA A 1162 63.38 -28.51 16.75
C ALA A 1162 62.02 -28.94 17.28
N VAL A 1163 61.10 -27.98 17.42
CA VAL A 1163 59.68 -28.22 17.70
C VAL A 1163 58.89 -27.89 16.44
N VAL A 1164 58.14 -28.86 15.95
CA VAL A 1164 57.18 -28.71 14.85
C VAL A 1164 55.77 -28.90 15.41
N TYR A 1165 54.87 -27.98 15.13
CA TYR A 1165 53.44 -28.11 15.40
C TYR A 1165 52.66 -27.99 14.09
N ASP A 1166 51.80 -28.97 13.79
CA ASP A 1166 50.79 -28.83 12.75
C ASP A 1166 49.39 -28.65 13.36
N ALA A 1167 48.88 -27.42 13.29
CA ALA A 1167 47.54 -27.06 13.75
C ALA A 1167 46.40 -27.69 12.92
N PHE A 1168 46.69 -28.23 11.73
CA PHE A 1168 45.71 -29.05 11.01
C PHE A 1168 45.56 -30.45 11.60
N ALA A 1169 46.64 -31.04 12.11
CA ALA A 1169 46.63 -32.36 12.75
C ALA A 1169 46.47 -32.29 14.29
N ASN A 1170 46.59 -31.10 14.90
CA ASN A 1170 46.87 -30.89 16.33
C ASN A 1170 48.15 -31.61 16.81
N ALA A 1171 49.03 -32.08 15.92
CA ALA A 1171 50.17 -32.91 16.29
C ALA A 1171 51.42 -32.04 16.52
N ILE A 1172 52.03 -32.17 17.70
CA ILE A 1172 53.32 -31.55 18.04
C ILE A 1172 54.42 -32.61 18.14
N ARG A 1173 55.62 -32.26 17.66
CA ARG A 1173 56.79 -33.14 17.53
C ARG A 1173 58.04 -32.41 18.01
N LEU A 1174 58.84 -33.04 18.86
CA LEU A 1174 60.21 -32.66 19.21
C LEU A 1174 61.17 -33.53 18.37
N TYR A 1175 62.13 -32.90 17.71
CA TYR A 1175 63.21 -33.56 16.98
C TYR A 1175 64.55 -33.23 17.65
N VAL A 1176 65.44 -34.21 17.71
CA VAL A 1176 66.84 -34.06 18.13
C VAL A 1176 67.76 -34.51 16.99
N ASP A 1177 68.69 -33.65 16.59
CA ASP A 1177 69.60 -33.81 15.44
C ASP A 1177 68.92 -34.34 14.16
N GLY A 1178 67.72 -33.83 13.89
CA GLY A 1178 66.93 -34.17 12.70
C GLY A 1178 66.17 -35.50 12.75
N GLN A 1179 66.18 -36.20 13.90
CA GLN A 1179 65.44 -37.44 14.10
C GLN A 1179 64.19 -37.23 14.96
N LEU A 1180 63.17 -38.07 14.74
CA LEU A 1180 61.95 -38.13 15.55
C LEU A 1180 61.85 -39.52 16.18
N VAL A 1181 61.47 -39.58 17.46
CA VAL A 1181 61.32 -40.84 18.21
C VAL A 1181 59.93 -40.98 18.83
N ALA A 1182 59.57 -42.19 19.22
CA ALA A 1182 58.21 -42.52 19.65
C ALA A 1182 57.74 -41.74 20.90
N GLY A 1183 58.65 -41.41 21.84
CA GLY A 1183 58.32 -40.62 23.04
C GLY A 1183 58.27 -39.10 22.82
N ALA A 1184 58.66 -38.61 21.64
CA ALA A 1184 58.90 -37.19 21.38
C ALA A 1184 57.76 -36.48 20.63
N HIS A 1185 56.56 -37.06 20.56
CA HIS A 1185 55.41 -36.46 19.85
C HIS A 1185 54.04 -36.79 20.48
N GLY A 1186 53.01 -36.04 20.06
CA GLY A 1186 51.60 -36.32 20.38
C GLY A 1186 50.70 -35.09 20.22
N ASP A 1187 49.50 -35.15 20.79
CA ASP A 1187 48.43 -34.16 20.52
C ASP A 1187 48.56 -32.87 21.33
N ASP A 1188 48.91 -31.76 20.68
CA ASP A 1188 48.71 -30.39 21.19
C ASP A 1188 47.38 -29.79 20.71
N THR A 1189 46.36 -29.94 21.55
CA THR A 1189 45.05 -29.30 21.42
C THR A 1189 44.97 -27.94 22.13
N THR A 1190 46.12 -27.27 22.35
CA THR A 1190 46.16 -25.97 23.05
C THR A 1190 45.65 -24.85 22.17
N LEU A 1191 44.60 -24.14 22.60
CA LEU A 1191 43.89 -23.16 21.76
C LEU A 1191 44.18 -21.68 22.07
N TRP A 1192 45.17 -21.39 22.93
CA TRP A 1192 45.51 -20.02 23.36
C TRP A 1192 46.82 -19.52 22.74
N SER A 1193 46.88 -18.21 22.44
CA SER A 1193 48.03 -17.56 21.78
C SER A 1193 49.12 -17.11 22.76
N ALA A 1194 50.38 -17.40 22.44
CA ALA A 1194 51.51 -16.69 23.04
C ALA A 1194 51.43 -15.18 22.74
N THR A 1195 51.84 -14.36 23.72
CA THR A 1195 51.68 -12.90 23.71
C THR A 1195 52.98 -12.14 24.02
N GLY A 1196 53.97 -12.79 24.63
CA GLY A 1196 55.33 -12.26 24.77
C GLY A 1196 56.28 -12.77 23.69
N GLY A 1197 57.40 -12.09 23.48
CA GLY A 1197 58.42 -12.53 22.52
C GLY A 1197 59.05 -13.88 22.85
N LEU A 1198 59.57 -14.56 21.82
CA LEU A 1198 60.44 -15.73 21.96
C LEU A 1198 61.57 -15.41 22.95
N GLN A 1199 61.77 -16.29 23.92
CA GLN A 1199 62.92 -16.32 24.82
C GLN A 1199 63.90 -17.38 24.35
N VAL A 1200 65.19 -17.06 24.44
CA VAL A 1200 66.32 -17.95 24.17
C VAL A 1200 67.18 -17.97 25.45
N GLY A 1201 67.43 -19.15 25.99
CA GLY A 1201 68.20 -19.34 27.22
C GLY A 1201 67.44 -19.20 28.54
N ARG A 1202 66.11 -19.01 28.53
CA ARG A 1202 65.30 -19.00 29.76
C ARG A 1202 63.83 -19.36 29.55
N SER A 1203 63.18 -19.75 30.65
CA SER A 1203 61.74 -19.65 30.80
C SER A 1203 61.30 -18.23 31.21
N LEU A 1204 60.13 -17.76 30.75
CA LEU A 1204 59.49 -16.53 31.24
C LEU A 1204 58.41 -16.77 32.31
N ARG A 1205 58.07 -18.03 32.62
CA ARG A 1205 56.93 -18.42 33.47
C ARG A 1205 57.26 -19.68 34.29
N GLY A 1206 56.93 -19.68 35.57
CA GLY A 1206 57.35 -20.72 36.52
C GLY A 1206 58.67 -20.35 37.22
N ALA A 1207 59.49 -21.35 37.55
CA ALA A 1207 60.84 -21.13 38.05
C ALA A 1207 61.74 -20.52 36.94
N SER A 1208 62.75 -19.76 37.34
CA SER A 1208 63.69 -19.13 36.39
C SER A 1208 64.76 -20.11 35.93
N GLU A 1209 64.34 -21.04 35.06
CA GLU A 1209 65.15 -22.06 34.41
C GLU A 1209 66.05 -21.44 33.32
N TYR A 1210 67.10 -20.72 33.73
CA TYR A 1210 68.15 -20.20 32.83
C TYR A 1210 69.02 -21.34 32.28
N PHE A 1211 69.66 -21.12 31.12
CA PHE A 1211 70.50 -22.10 30.43
C PHE A 1211 71.98 -21.79 30.60
N ALA A 1212 72.79 -22.76 31.02
CA ALA A 1212 74.23 -22.62 31.15
C ALA A 1212 74.94 -23.34 29.99
N GLY A 1213 75.37 -22.61 28.96
CA GLY A 1213 76.00 -23.18 27.77
C GLY A 1213 75.99 -22.28 26.54
N ALA A 1214 76.14 -22.90 25.38
CA ALA A 1214 76.12 -22.24 24.09
C ALA A 1214 74.79 -22.48 23.35
N ILE A 1215 74.28 -21.45 22.67
CA ILE A 1215 73.10 -21.52 21.79
C ILE A 1215 73.43 -20.84 20.45
N ASP A 1216 72.96 -21.43 19.36
CA ASP A 1216 73.32 -21.08 17.99
C ASP A 1216 72.14 -21.36 17.03
N GLU A 1217 72.21 -20.86 15.79
CA GLU A 1217 71.31 -21.20 14.67
C GLU A 1217 69.80 -21.10 14.99
N VAL A 1218 69.39 -20.09 15.76
CA VAL A 1218 68.01 -19.95 16.24
C VAL A 1218 67.09 -19.56 15.08
N ARG A 1219 66.08 -20.38 14.83
CA ARG A 1219 65.15 -20.27 13.69
C ARG A 1219 63.69 -20.33 14.13
N VAL A 1220 62.83 -19.53 13.51
CA VAL A 1220 61.38 -19.60 13.64
C VAL A 1220 60.72 -19.49 12.26
N TYR A 1221 59.72 -20.35 12.01
CA TYR A 1221 58.88 -20.35 10.82
C TYR A 1221 57.39 -20.46 11.19
N GLY A 1222 56.53 -19.83 10.38
CA GLY A 1222 55.10 -20.13 10.34
C GLY A 1222 54.84 -21.24 9.32
N GLY A 1223 54.15 -22.30 9.73
CA GLY A 1223 54.07 -23.57 9.01
C GLY A 1223 54.85 -24.69 9.73
N ALA A 1224 54.36 -25.91 9.62
CA ALA A 1224 55.06 -27.11 10.07
C ALA A 1224 56.15 -27.46 9.05
N ALA A 1225 57.38 -27.70 9.51
CA ALA A 1225 58.45 -28.24 8.69
C ALA A 1225 58.32 -29.76 8.59
N ASP A 1226 58.54 -30.31 7.39
CA ASP A 1226 58.61 -31.75 7.20
C ASP A 1226 59.94 -32.32 7.73
N GLN A 1227 60.06 -33.65 7.79
CA GLN A 1227 61.27 -34.30 8.29
C GLN A 1227 62.51 -33.95 7.44
N VAL A 1228 62.38 -33.71 6.12
CA VAL A 1228 63.51 -33.36 5.26
C VAL A 1228 64.02 -31.94 5.58
N ALA A 1229 63.13 -30.97 5.75
CA ALA A 1229 63.52 -29.62 6.17
C ALA A 1229 64.13 -29.58 7.58
N VAL A 1230 63.60 -30.37 8.53
CA VAL A 1230 64.19 -30.46 9.89
C VAL A 1230 65.59 -31.11 9.84
N GLN A 1231 65.80 -32.14 9.02
CA GLN A 1231 67.12 -32.74 8.80
C GLN A 1231 68.11 -31.78 8.11
N GLN A 1232 67.64 -30.90 7.24
CA GLN A 1232 68.48 -29.84 6.66
C GLN A 1232 68.86 -28.79 7.73
N MET A 1233 67.92 -28.36 8.57
CA MET A 1233 68.19 -27.43 9.68
C MET A 1233 69.18 -27.97 10.73
N ALA A 1234 69.33 -29.30 10.83
CA ALA A 1234 70.27 -29.94 11.75
C ALA A 1234 71.74 -29.89 11.29
N ALA A 1235 72.01 -29.56 10.02
CA ALA A 1235 73.36 -29.59 9.44
C ALA A 1235 74.33 -28.59 10.10
N LEU A 1236 75.63 -28.96 10.15
CA LEU A 1236 76.72 -28.12 10.69
C LEU A 1236 77.23 -27.07 9.70
N THR A 1237 76.34 -26.51 8.89
CA THR A 1237 76.63 -25.48 7.90
C THR A 1237 75.49 -24.48 7.88
N ALA A 1238 75.77 -23.19 8.03
CA ALA A 1238 74.75 -22.15 8.01
C ALA A 1238 73.91 -22.22 6.72
N LEU A 1239 72.59 -22.34 6.88
CA LEU A 1239 71.61 -22.33 5.79
C LEU A 1239 70.82 -21.01 5.82
N PRO A 1240 71.29 -19.97 5.11
CA PRO A 1240 70.62 -18.68 5.03
C PRO A 1240 69.40 -18.66 4.11
N ASP A 1241 69.21 -19.68 3.27
CA ASP A 1241 68.01 -19.91 2.45
C ASP A 1241 67.68 -21.41 2.48
N MET A 1242 66.41 -21.77 2.76
CA MET A 1242 65.88 -23.13 2.62
C MET A 1242 64.87 -23.21 1.48
#